data_AF-A0A669Q8H0-F1
#
_entry.id   AF-A0A669Q8H0-F1
#
_cell.length_a   1.000
_cell.length_b   1.000
_cell.length_c   1.000
_cell.angle_alpha   90.00
_cell.angle_beta   90.00
_cell.angle_gamma   90.00
#
_symmetry.space_group_name_H-M   'P 1'
#
loop_
_entity.id
_entity.type
_entity.pdbx_description
1 polymer ?
#
loop_
_entity_poly.entity_id
_entity_poly.type
_entity_poly.pdbx_seq_one_letter_code
_entity_poly.pdbx_strand_id
1 'polypeptide(L)'
;MEILDITSIRDTRVGRFAKIPKCQKLREVFNLDYPHSTFLLKTLTIVSGPDMVDLTFHNFVSYKENVGKSWAEDIMAIVQNPLTYNASRYTFLEKILVKLKMQLNAEGKIPVRNIFQMFPADRKRVEAALSACHLPKGKNDAINPEDFPETVYKTFLMNLCPRPEIDEIFTSHHFKAKPYMTKEHLAKFINKKQRDSRLNDILFPPAKPEQVQSLIEKYEPSVINIQRGQLSPEGMVWFLCGPENNVIALDKLVLYQDMTQPLSHYFINSSHNTYLTAGQFSGISSPEMYRQTLLAGCRCVELDCWKGRPPDEEPIITHGFTMTTEILFKDAIEAIAESAFKTSLYPVILSFENHVDSPKQQAKMAEYCRTIFGDMLLTDPLEKYPLKPGVPLPSPKDLLGKILIKNKKKQSVSEKRQNSMKKGKNVEPEIIEQPAFTDAEDTVWAGDVAEEEPEEEDDQLGNLDEEEIKKMQSDEGTAGLEVTAYEEMSSLVNYIQPIKFDSFEVSAQKNRSYVISSFTELKAYDLLTKFPMQFVEYNKRQMSRIYPKGTRMDSSNYMPQMFWNVGCQMVALNFQTMDVPMQQNMALFEFNGQCGYLLKHEFMRRPDKQFDPFSVDRIDVVVASTLSVTILSGQFLSDRSVKTYVEVELFGLPRDTKRKYRTKLTSTANSINPVWKEEPFVFEKIMMPELASLKIVAFEEGGKFIGHRVIPIIAVHSGYHHVCLRSESNMPLTMPSLFVYLEVKDYVPDAWADLTIALSNPIKFFSLQEKRSVNLKDGSEVERPDMQRNFSFPENNGIPESTRKFSTPFANGPAGAAALVKDGNMKEVTQLPEPQTASLAELQQMKLFLKLLKKQEKELKELERKGSKRREELLQKYSVLFLEPVCARGKKRSMHSRKTQKKRSLTTGDVGTCVQPVEMAEKLDSQVLELIERLEMELIHLGEEYHDGIRRRKEQHATEQTAKITELAREKQIAELKALKESSESNVKDIKKKLEAKRLERIQVMMRSTSDKAAQERLKKEINNSHIQEVVQTIKLLTEKTARYQQKLEEKQAENLRAIQEKEGQLQQEALAEYEEKLKTLTVEVQEMVKNCVKEVFPDGPEIQKEAVLSIPVEEQGSTKQLEEKIPGAEVSRLTAAMAELPGAETDVSIEESIL
;
A
#
# COMPACT_ATOMS: atom_id res chain seq x y z
N MET A 1 -5.70 25.18 -26.71
CA MET A 1 -5.97 25.65 -25.34
C MET A 1 -5.62 24.53 -24.39
N GLU A 2 -4.70 24.78 -23.47
CA GLU A 2 -4.39 23.86 -22.38
C GLU A 2 -5.41 24.07 -21.25
N ILE A 3 -5.74 22.99 -20.53
CA ILE A 3 -6.73 23.00 -19.45
C ILE A 3 -6.18 22.16 -18.30
N LEU A 4 -5.96 22.78 -17.16
CA LEU A 4 -5.64 22.09 -15.91
C LEU A 4 -6.94 21.67 -15.21
N ASP A 5 -6.96 20.48 -14.62
CA ASP A 5 -8.09 20.03 -13.81
C ASP A 5 -7.94 20.58 -12.39
N ILE A 6 -8.97 21.23 -11.86
CA ILE A 6 -8.95 21.74 -10.49
C ILE A 6 -8.74 20.60 -9.49
N THR A 7 -9.30 19.40 -9.76
CA THR A 7 -9.10 18.23 -8.90
C THR A 7 -7.78 17.49 -9.14
N SER A 8 -6.78 18.09 -9.80
CA SER A 8 -5.38 17.66 -9.75
C SER A 8 -4.43 18.71 -9.18
N ILE A 9 -4.93 19.90 -8.80
CA ILE A 9 -4.17 20.92 -8.08
C ILE A 9 -3.91 20.44 -6.64
N ARG A 10 -2.71 20.75 -6.13
CA ARG A 10 -2.24 20.39 -4.78
C ARG A 10 -1.84 21.60 -3.96
N ASP A 11 -1.33 22.65 -4.59
CA ASP A 11 -0.92 23.89 -3.94
C ASP A 11 -1.00 25.09 -4.89
N THR A 12 -1.07 26.29 -4.33
CA THR A 12 -0.74 27.53 -5.05
C THR A 12 0.15 28.42 -4.19
N ARG A 13 1.07 29.14 -4.83
CA ARG A 13 2.12 29.91 -4.17
C ARG A 13 2.32 31.26 -4.83
N VAL A 14 2.60 32.28 -4.02
CA VAL A 14 2.77 33.67 -4.45
C VAL A 14 3.96 34.31 -3.75
N GLY A 15 4.47 35.41 -4.30
CA GLY A 15 5.61 36.11 -3.70
C GLY A 15 6.85 35.23 -3.61
N ARG A 16 7.49 35.22 -2.43
CA ARG A 16 8.71 34.45 -2.15
C ARG A 16 8.55 32.93 -2.28
N PHE A 17 7.30 32.43 -2.22
CA PHE A 17 7.02 30.99 -2.28
C PHE A 17 6.76 30.48 -3.71
N ALA A 18 6.50 31.38 -4.67
CA ALA A 18 6.38 31.02 -6.08
C ALA A 18 7.76 30.67 -6.67
N LYS A 19 7.81 29.78 -7.68
CA LYS A 19 9.09 29.40 -8.32
C LYS A 19 9.69 30.56 -9.11
N ILE A 20 10.87 31.00 -8.68
CA ILE A 20 11.64 32.07 -9.31
C ILE A 20 12.37 31.53 -10.56
N PRO A 21 12.33 32.25 -11.71
CA PRO A 21 13.09 31.86 -12.90
C PRO A 21 14.60 31.83 -12.67
N LYS A 22 15.22 30.66 -12.89
CA LYS A 22 16.68 30.48 -12.86
C LYS A 22 17.37 30.84 -14.18
N CYS A 23 16.65 30.82 -15.31
CA CYS A 23 17.23 31.13 -16.63
C CYS A 23 17.43 32.64 -16.80
N GLN A 24 18.65 33.06 -17.13
CA GLN A 24 19.04 34.47 -17.29
C GLN A 24 18.11 35.26 -18.23
N LYS A 25 17.75 34.69 -19.39
CA LYS A 25 16.82 35.32 -20.36
C LYS A 25 15.45 35.65 -19.75
N LEU A 26 14.97 34.84 -18.79
CA LEU A 26 13.72 35.12 -18.07
C LEU A 26 13.92 36.12 -16.93
N ARG A 27 15.09 36.13 -16.28
CA ARG A 27 15.43 37.14 -15.27
C ARG A 27 15.44 38.55 -15.86
N GLU A 28 16.01 38.70 -17.06
CA GLU A 28 16.03 39.93 -17.85
C GLU A 28 14.61 40.36 -18.26
N VAL A 29 13.82 39.47 -18.88
CA VAL A 29 12.44 39.75 -19.30
C VAL A 29 11.55 40.22 -18.15
N PHE A 30 11.73 39.67 -16.95
CA PHE A 30 10.96 40.07 -15.76
C PHE A 30 11.66 41.11 -14.87
N ASN A 31 12.81 41.64 -15.29
CA ASN A 31 13.61 42.64 -14.57
C ASN A 31 13.91 42.24 -13.10
N LEU A 32 14.26 40.96 -12.84
CA LEU A 32 14.53 40.47 -11.49
C LEU A 32 15.74 41.14 -10.83
N ASP A 33 16.77 41.45 -11.61
CA ASP A 33 18.06 41.96 -11.11
C ASP A 33 18.08 43.51 -10.97
N TYR A 34 16.92 44.17 -11.04
CA TYR A 34 16.78 45.62 -10.83
C TYR A 34 16.36 45.96 -9.39
N PRO A 35 16.93 47.01 -8.76
CA PRO A 35 16.75 47.32 -7.33
C PRO A 35 15.34 47.77 -6.92
N HIS A 36 14.42 47.95 -7.87
CA HIS A 36 13.01 48.30 -7.62
C HIS A 36 12.05 47.28 -8.28
N SER A 37 12.49 46.02 -8.44
CA SER A 37 11.69 44.99 -9.09
C SER A 37 10.45 44.60 -8.27
N THR A 38 9.27 44.87 -8.82
CA THR A 38 7.97 44.47 -8.26
C THR A 38 7.61 43.00 -8.55
N PHE A 39 8.58 42.19 -9.00
CA PHE A 39 8.36 40.82 -9.48
C PHE A 39 7.63 39.93 -8.47
N LEU A 40 8.00 39.97 -7.18
CA LEU A 40 7.35 39.17 -6.14
C LEU A 40 5.89 39.55 -5.90
N LEU A 41 5.46 40.78 -6.24
CA LEU A 41 4.05 41.18 -6.17
C LEU A 41 3.23 40.64 -7.36
N LYS A 42 3.88 39.95 -8.31
CA LYS A 42 3.29 39.52 -9.59
C LYS A 42 3.34 38.01 -9.82
N THR A 43 4.12 37.25 -9.05
CA THR A 43 4.30 35.80 -9.22
C THR A 43 3.13 34.97 -8.68
N LEU A 44 2.77 33.93 -9.44
CA LEU A 44 1.88 32.84 -9.05
C LEU A 44 2.43 31.51 -9.59
N THR A 45 2.60 30.52 -8.73
CA THR A 45 2.86 29.12 -9.11
C THR A 45 1.67 28.26 -8.69
N ILE A 46 1.15 27.44 -9.60
CA ILE A 46 0.17 26.38 -9.31
C ILE A 46 0.90 25.04 -9.39
N VAL A 47 0.76 24.21 -8.35
CA VAL A 47 1.35 22.87 -8.28
C VAL A 47 0.26 21.83 -8.48
N SER A 48 0.47 20.86 -9.36
CA SER A 48 -0.49 19.80 -9.67
C SER A 48 0.19 18.47 -9.93
N GLY A 49 -0.41 17.36 -9.50
CA GLY A 49 0.19 16.03 -9.67
C GLY A 49 -0.75 14.88 -9.27
N PRO A 50 -0.59 13.67 -9.82
CA PRO A 50 -1.37 12.51 -9.37
C PRO A 50 -1.12 12.18 -7.90
N ASP A 51 0.13 12.25 -7.43
CA ASP A 51 0.56 11.92 -6.06
C ASP A 51 1.46 13.03 -5.46
N MET A 52 2.20 12.73 -4.39
CA MET A 52 3.05 13.69 -3.67
C MET A 52 4.41 13.93 -4.34
N VAL A 53 4.80 13.10 -5.30
CA VAL A 53 6.15 13.03 -5.89
C VAL A 53 6.15 13.48 -7.35
N ASP A 54 5.21 13.01 -8.17
CA ASP A 54 5.05 13.46 -9.56
C ASP A 54 4.35 14.83 -9.61
N LEU A 55 5.14 15.91 -9.56
CA LEU A 55 4.64 17.28 -9.43
C LEU A 55 4.97 18.15 -10.65
N THR A 56 3.94 18.60 -11.35
CA THR A 56 4.03 19.65 -12.38
C THR A 56 3.85 21.03 -11.75
N PHE A 57 4.68 22.00 -12.16
CA PHE A 57 4.68 23.38 -11.65
C PHE A 57 4.35 24.37 -12.76
N HIS A 58 3.13 24.91 -12.76
CA HIS A 58 2.66 25.92 -13.72
C HIS A 58 2.98 27.31 -13.18
N ASN A 59 3.77 28.12 -13.92
CA ASN A 59 4.30 29.38 -13.41
C ASN A 59 3.78 30.56 -14.22
N PHE A 60 3.19 31.52 -13.53
CA PHE A 60 2.54 32.70 -14.10
C PHE A 60 3.15 33.97 -13.49
N VAL A 61 3.29 35.00 -14.33
CA VAL A 61 3.68 36.34 -13.91
C VAL A 61 2.59 37.30 -14.39
N SER A 62 1.94 37.97 -13.45
CA SER A 62 0.80 38.84 -13.72
C SER A 62 1.23 40.27 -14.05
N TYR A 63 0.53 40.92 -14.99
CA TYR A 63 0.82 42.31 -15.37
C TYR A 63 0.47 43.31 -14.27
N LYS A 64 -0.61 43.04 -13.52
CA LYS A 64 -1.06 43.83 -12.36
C LYS A 64 -0.44 43.27 -11.09
N GLU A 65 -0.16 44.14 -10.12
CA GLU A 65 0.37 43.72 -8.82
C GLU A 65 -0.74 43.15 -7.92
N ASN A 66 -0.34 42.27 -7.02
CA ASN A 66 -1.15 41.61 -5.98
C ASN A 66 -2.28 40.69 -6.46
N VAL A 67 -2.69 40.72 -7.74
CA VAL A 67 -3.77 39.86 -8.27
C VAL A 67 -3.47 38.37 -8.13
N GLY A 68 -2.19 37.96 -8.17
CA GLY A 68 -1.77 36.58 -7.95
C GLY A 68 -2.20 36.04 -6.58
N LYS A 69 -2.29 36.91 -5.55
CA LYS A 69 -2.72 36.51 -4.20
C LYS A 69 -4.17 36.04 -4.20
N SER A 70 -5.10 36.84 -4.73
CA SER A 70 -6.51 36.44 -4.82
C SER A 70 -6.69 35.18 -5.66
N TRP A 71 -5.99 35.06 -6.79
CA TRP A 71 -6.02 33.83 -7.59
C TRP A 71 -5.54 32.59 -6.83
N ALA A 72 -4.53 32.71 -5.98
CA ALA A 72 -4.08 31.61 -5.12
C ALA A 72 -5.13 31.25 -4.05
N GLU A 73 -5.63 32.25 -3.33
CA GLU A 73 -6.63 32.08 -2.26
C GLU A 73 -7.95 31.49 -2.80
N ASP A 74 -8.48 32.02 -3.91
CA ASP A 74 -9.72 31.56 -4.54
C ASP A 74 -9.58 30.14 -5.12
N ILE A 75 -8.46 29.81 -5.78
CA ILE A 75 -8.22 28.45 -6.29
C ILE A 75 -8.13 27.46 -5.13
N MET A 76 -7.38 27.77 -4.07
CA MET A 76 -7.26 26.87 -2.92
C MET A 76 -8.59 26.69 -2.19
N ALA A 77 -9.44 27.73 -2.09
CA ALA A 77 -10.77 27.59 -1.51
C ALA A 77 -11.67 26.59 -2.28
N ILE A 78 -11.53 26.50 -3.62
CA ILE A 78 -12.26 25.52 -4.44
C ILE A 78 -11.66 24.11 -4.30
N VAL A 79 -10.33 24.01 -4.27
CA VAL A 79 -9.58 22.75 -4.12
C VAL A 79 -9.78 22.12 -2.74
N GLN A 80 -9.81 22.93 -1.68
CA GLN A 80 -9.95 22.48 -0.29
C GLN A 80 -11.40 22.11 0.10
N ASN A 81 -12.39 22.48 -0.72
CA ASN A 81 -13.79 22.16 -0.44
C ASN A 81 -14.04 20.64 -0.58
N PRO A 82 -14.39 19.91 0.51
CA PRO A 82 -14.57 18.45 0.44
C PRO A 82 -15.66 18.00 -0.54
N LEU A 83 -16.63 18.87 -0.83
CA LEU A 83 -17.71 18.60 -1.78
C LEU A 83 -17.24 18.61 -3.24
N THR A 84 -16.15 19.33 -3.57
CA THR A 84 -15.52 19.31 -4.91
C THR A 84 -15.01 17.89 -5.24
N TYR A 85 -14.45 17.20 -4.25
CA TYR A 85 -13.88 15.86 -4.39
C TYR A 85 -14.96 14.76 -4.27
N ASN A 86 -16.04 15.04 -3.55
CA ASN A 86 -17.16 14.13 -3.28
C ASN A 86 -18.42 14.46 -4.11
N ALA A 87 -18.22 15.12 -5.24
CA ALA A 87 -19.27 15.50 -6.18
C ALA A 87 -20.07 14.30 -6.70
N SER A 88 -21.29 14.56 -7.15
CA SER A 88 -22.19 13.52 -7.67
C SER A 88 -21.68 12.92 -8.99
N ARG A 89 -22.14 11.72 -9.35
CA ARG A 89 -21.80 11.11 -10.64
C ARG A 89 -22.26 11.98 -11.81
N TYR A 90 -23.41 12.62 -11.67
CA TYR A 90 -23.95 13.62 -12.57
C TYR A 90 -22.93 14.75 -12.83
N THR A 91 -22.36 15.32 -11.78
CA THR A 91 -21.35 16.40 -11.86
C THR A 91 -20.06 15.96 -12.58
N PHE A 92 -19.60 14.72 -12.37
CA PHE A 92 -18.46 14.19 -13.13
C PHE A 92 -18.76 13.98 -14.63
N LEU A 93 -20.02 13.72 -15.00
CA LEU A 93 -20.44 13.65 -16.41
C LEU A 93 -20.57 15.06 -17.01
N GLU A 94 -21.07 16.05 -16.27
CA GLU A 94 -21.07 17.46 -16.70
C GLU A 94 -19.65 18.00 -16.93
N LYS A 95 -18.69 17.63 -16.07
CA LYS A 95 -17.26 17.97 -16.20
C LYS A 95 -16.66 17.51 -17.53
N ILE A 96 -17.09 16.35 -18.04
CA ILE A 96 -16.71 15.85 -19.37
C ILE A 96 -17.31 16.73 -20.47
N LEU A 97 -18.60 17.08 -20.38
CA LEU A 97 -19.27 17.95 -21.34
C LEU A 97 -18.60 19.33 -21.40
N VAL A 98 -18.34 19.97 -20.25
CA VAL A 98 -17.64 21.26 -20.18
C VAL A 98 -16.27 21.18 -20.86
N LYS A 99 -15.47 20.15 -20.57
CA LYS A 99 -14.17 19.95 -21.21
C LYS A 99 -14.28 19.81 -22.74
N LEU A 100 -15.26 19.06 -23.25
CA LEU A 100 -15.52 18.95 -24.69
C LEU A 100 -15.92 20.30 -25.31
N LYS A 101 -16.76 21.09 -24.64
CA LYS A 101 -17.22 22.41 -25.12
C LYS A 101 -16.16 23.50 -25.05
N MET A 102 -15.12 23.35 -24.23
CA MET A 102 -13.98 24.28 -24.19
C MET A 102 -12.83 23.90 -25.15
N GLN A 103 -12.68 22.63 -25.51
CA GLN A 103 -11.61 22.16 -26.41
C GLN A 103 -11.98 22.28 -27.90
N LEU A 104 -12.23 23.51 -28.34
CA LEU A 104 -12.64 23.86 -29.71
C LEU A 104 -11.47 23.91 -30.71
N ASN A 105 -11.77 23.83 -32.00
CA ASN A 105 -10.85 24.15 -33.10
C ASN A 105 -10.81 25.67 -33.41
N ALA A 106 -10.03 26.07 -34.42
CA ALA A 106 -9.92 27.46 -34.87
C ALA A 106 -11.25 28.03 -35.39
N GLU A 107 -12.14 27.14 -35.85
CA GLU A 107 -13.48 27.45 -36.34
C GLU A 107 -14.55 27.54 -35.24
N GLY A 108 -14.16 27.42 -33.95
CA GLY A 108 -15.07 27.53 -32.80
C GLY A 108 -15.96 26.30 -32.55
N LYS A 109 -15.62 25.15 -33.12
CA LYS A 109 -16.41 23.90 -33.10
C LYS A 109 -15.72 22.79 -32.30
N ILE A 110 -16.52 21.88 -31.75
CA ILE A 110 -16.08 20.69 -31.01
C ILE A 110 -15.59 19.64 -32.02
N PRO A 111 -14.29 19.29 -32.09
CA PRO A 111 -13.81 18.30 -33.05
C PRO A 111 -14.24 16.89 -32.65
N VAL A 112 -14.78 16.09 -33.57
CA VAL A 112 -15.24 14.71 -33.27
C VAL A 112 -14.09 13.82 -32.80
N ARG A 113 -12.86 14.05 -33.27
CA ARG A 113 -11.64 13.40 -32.75
C ARG A 113 -11.46 13.57 -31.23
N ASN A 114 -11.89 14.70 -30.65
CA ASN A 114 -11.76 14.95 -29.21
C ASN A 114 -12.77 14.08 -28.43
N ILE A 115 -13.95 13.80 -29.00
CA ILE A 115 -14.93 12.86 -28.42
C ILE A 115 -14.36 11.43 -28.46
N PHE A 116 -13.67 11.03 -29.53
CA PHE A 116 -12.96 9.74 -29.57
C PHE A 116 -11.78 9.68 -28.59
N GLN A 117 -11.09 10.78 -28.31
CA GLN A 117 -10.05 10.85 -27.27
C GLN A 117 -10.62 10.80 -25.86
N MET A 118 -11.86 11.27 -25.65
CA MET A 118 -12.57 11.18 -24.37
C MET A 118 -13.14 9.78 -24.11
N PHE A 119 -13.61 9.10 -25.15
CA PHE A 119 -14.21 7.76 -25.08
C PHE A 119 -13.46 6.73 -25.97
N PRO A 120 -12.16 6.47 -25.72
CA PRO A 120 -11.31 5.68 -26.63
C PRO A 120 -11.62 4.18 -26.67
N ALA A 121 -12.26 3.63 -25.64
CA ALA A 121 -12.39 2.18 -25.43
C ALA A 121 -13.11 1.42 -26.56
N ASP A 122 -14.16 2.00 -27.16
CA ASP A 122 -14.81 1.49 -28.37
C ASP A 122 -15.30 2.65 -29.24
N ARG A 123 -14.47 3.02 -30.22
CA ARG A 123 -14.77 4.07 -31.18
C ARG A 123 -16.01 3.78 -32.05
N LYS A 124 -16.27 2.53 -32.44
CA LYS A 124 -17.43 2.22 -33.31
C LYS A 124 -18.74 2.52 -32.59
N ARG A 125 -18.77 2.25 -31.28
CA ARG A 125 -19.90 2.53 -30.40
C ARG A 125 -20.09 4.03 -30.16
N VAL A 126 -19.01 4.82 -30.10
CA VAL A 126 -19.10 6.29 -30.11
C VAL A 126 -19.64 6.82 -31.45
N GLU A 127 -19.17 6.30 -32.58
CA GLU A 127 -19.68 6.66 -33.92
C GLU A 127 -21.18 6.33 -34.08
N ALA A 128 -21.64 5.22 -33.49
CA ALA A 128 -23.06 4.87 -33.43
C ALA A 128 -23.85 5.84 -32.53
N ALA A 129 -23.37 6.16 -31.32
CA ALA A 129 -24.04 7.07 -30.39
C ALA A 129 -24.17 8.50 -30.93
N LEU A 130 -23.13 9.02 -31.62
CA LEU A 130 -23.21 10.30 -32.34
C LEU A 130 -24.27 10.22 -33.45
N SER A 131 -24.27 9.14 -34.23
CA SER A 131 -25.25 8.94 -35.31
C SER A 131 -26.71 8.86 -34.81
N ALA A 132 -26.92 8.31 -33.61
CA ALA A 132 -28.24 8.22 -32.98
C ALA A 132 -28.75 9.59 -32.47
N CYS A 133 -27.84 10.52 -32.20
CA CYS A 133 -28.16 11.90 -31.83
C CYS A 133 -28.22 12.84 -33.05
N HIS A 134 -28.20 12.30 -34.27
CA HIS A 134 -28.10 13.04 -35.54
C HIS A 134 -26.84 13.93 -35.68
N LEU A 135 -25.77 13.62 -34.94
CA LEU A 135 -24.53 14.38 -34.92
C LEU A 135 -23.51 13.89 -35.97
N PRO A 136 -22.61 14.77 -36.45
CA PRO A 136 -21.43 14.38 -37.23
C PRO A 136 -20.58 13.31 -36.52
N LYS A 137 -19.96 12.41 -37.29
CA LYS A 137 -19.26 11.21 -36.78
C LYS A 137 -17.98 10.83 -37.51
N GLY A 138 -17.63 11.52 -38.59
CA GLY A 138 -16.35 11.37 -39.27
C GLY A 138 -15.21 11.90 -38.39
N LYS A 139 -14.02 11.30 -38.50
CA LYS A 139 -12.84 11.63 -37.67
C LYS A 139 -12.43 13.10 -37.73
N ASN A 140 -12.69 13.74 -38.87
CA ASN A 140 -12.29 15.12 -39.15
C ASN A 140 -13.46 16.11 -39.08
N ASP A 141 -14.66 15.62 -38.72
CA ASP A 141 -15.86 16.45 -38.58
C ASP A 141 -15.77 17.29 -37.29
N ALA A 142 -16.59 18.33 -37.20
CA ALA A 142 -16.75 19.12 -35.99
C ALA A 142 -18.22 19.54 -35.77
N ILE A 143 -18.62 19.63 -34.51
CA ILE A 143 -19.98 19.89 -34.04
C ILE A 143 -20.04 21.33 -33.49
N ASN A 144 -21.10 22.09 -33.79
CA ASN A 144 -21.25 23.42 -33.20
C ASN A 144 -21.55 23.28 -31.69
N PRO A 145 -20.99 24.11 -30.78
CA PRO A 145 -21.26 24.00 -29.34
C PRO A 145 -22.75 24.13 -28.97
N GLU A 146 -23.55 24.77 -29.82
CA GLU A 146 -24.99 24.97 -29.69
C GLU A 146 -25.78 23.68 -29.97
N ASP A 147 -25.29 22.84 -30.89
CA ASP A 147 -25.88 21.53 -31.25
C ASP A 147 -25.53 20.44 -30.22
N PHE A 148 -24.64 20.73 -29.27
CA PHE A 148 -24.26 19.84 -28.17
C PHE A 148 -24.62 20.43 -26.79
N PRO A 149 -25.92 20.67 -26.50
CA PRO A 149 -26.38 21.00 -25.15
C PRO A 149 -26.38 19.76 -24.24
N GLU A 150 -26.61 20.00 -22.95
CA GLU A 150 -26.67 18.96 -21.92
C GLU A 150 -27.69 17.85 -22.24
N THR A 151 -28.86 18.20 -22.79
CA THR A 151 -29.90 17.23 -23.17
C THR A 151 -29.43 16.27 -24.26
N VAL A 152 -28.80 16.76 -25.33
CA VAL A 152 -28.22 15.94 -26.39
C VAL A 152 -27.05 15.12 -25.86
N TYR A 153 -26.24 15.67 -24.95
CA TYR A 153 -25.16 14.93 -24.30
C TYR A 153 -25.69 13.78 -23.42
N LYS A 154 -26.79 13.98 -22.69
CA LYS A 154 -27.50 12.91 -21.95
C LYS A 154 -27.99 11.81 -22.90
N THR A 155 -28.65 12.16 -24.01
CA THR A 155 -29.07 11.19 -25.04
C THR A 155 -27.87 10.45 -25.66
N PHE A 156 -26.77 11.15 -25.92
CA PHE A 156 -25.51 10.54 -26.39
C PHE A 156 -24.95 9.54 -25.37
N LEU A 157 -24.92 9.89 -24.08
CA LEU A 157 -24.48 8.99 -23.01
C LEU A 157 -25.40 7.77 -22.87
N MET A 158 -26.72 7.92 -23.00
CA MET A 158 -27.67 6.80 -22.94
C MET A 158 -27.49 5.83 -24.12
N ASN A 159 -27.15 6.33 -25.32
CA ASN A 159 -26.82 5.50 -26.48
C ASN A 159 -25.42 4.86 -26.37
N LEU A 160 -24.43 5.59 -25.85
CA LEU A 160 -23.06 5.10 -25.65
C LEU A 160 -22.98 4.08 -24.51
N CYS A 161 -23.72 4.28 -23.41
CA CYS A 161 -23.64 3.53 -22.16
C CYS A 161 -25.05 3.11 -21.66
N PRO A 162 -25.79 2.23 -22.37
CA PRO A 162 -27.08 1.72 -21.90
C PRO A 162 -27.00 1.04 -20.53
N ARG A 163 -28.08 1.12 -19.74
CA ARG A 163 -28.15 0.75 -18.32
C ARG A 163 -29.24 -0.31 -18.03
N PRO A 164 -29.17 -1.51 -18.62
CA PRO A 164 -30.23 -2.54 -18.51
C PRO A 164 -30.48 -3.00 -17.06
N GLU A 165 -29.51 -2.84 -16.15
CA GLU A 165 -29.66 -3.13 -14.73
C GLU A 165 -30.57 -2.11 -14.02
N ILE A 166 -30.65 -0.86 -14.52
CA ILE A 166 -31.59 0.15 -14.01
C ILE A 166 -33.00 -0.13 -14.53
N ASP A 167 -33.16 -0.64 -15.76
CA ASP A 167 -34.45 -1.12 -16.27
C ASP A 167 -34.99 -2.33 -15.45
N GLU A 168 -34.09 -3.23 -15.00
CA GLU A 168 -34.40 -4.37 -14.13
C GLU A 168 -34.85 -3.90 -12.72
N ILE A 169 -34.18 -2.90 -12.13
CA ILE A 169 -34.61 -2.24 -10.87
C ILE A 169 -35.97 -1.53 -11.05
N PHE A 170 -36.14 -0.83 -12.17
CA PHE A 170 -37.33 -0.03 -12.46
C PHE A 170 -38.59 -0.90 -12.60
N THR A 171 -38.47 -2.02 -13.33
CA THR A 171 -39.57 -2.95 -13.58
C THR A 171 -39.88 -3.84 -12.36
N SER A 172 -38.87 -4.37 -11.66
CA SER A 172 -39.06 -5.26 -10.51
C SER A 172 -39.79 -4.60 -9.32
N HIS A 173 -39.70 -3.27 -9.18
CA HIS A 173 -40.42 -2.54 -8.15
C HIS A 173 -41.85 -2.12 -8.55
N HIS A 174 -42.31 -2.40 -9.77
CA HIS A 174 -43.63 -2.03 -10.26
C HIS A 174 -44.50 -3.24 -10.64
N PHE A 175 -45.46 -3.60 -9.78
CA PHE A 175 -46.33 -4.81 -9.85
C PHE A 175 -47.10 -5.02 -11.17
N LYS A 176 -47.22 -4.01 -12.04
CA LYS A 176 -47.83 -4.13 -13.39
C LYS A 176 -46.91 -3.67 -14.54
N ALA A 177 -45.59 -3.72 -14.36
CA ALA A 177 -44.56 -3.41 -15.37
C ALA A 177 -44.88 -2.21 -16.29
N LYS A 178 -45.23 -1.05 -15.71
CA LYS A 178 -45.53 0.16 -16.48
C LYS A 178 -44.24 0.85 -16.94
N PRO A 179 -44.25 1.59 -18.07
CA PRO A 179 -43.11 2.36 -18.54
C PRO A 179 -42.84 3.65 -17.72
N TYR A 180 -43.47 3.81 -16.55
CA TYR A 180 -43.29 4.94 -15.64
C TYR A 180 -43.46 4.52 -14.18
N MET A 181 -42.73 5.16 -13.27
CA MET A 181 -43.05 5.20 -11.84
C MET A 181 -43.85 6.46 -11.52
N THR A 182 -44.83 6.37 -10.62
CA THR A 182 -45.51 7.56 -10.08
C THR A 182 -44.80 8.07 -8.83
N LYS A 183 -45.07 9.32 -8.42
CA LYS A 183 -44.56 9.92 -7.17
C LYS A 183 -44.70 9.02 -5.93
N GLU A 184 -45.77 8.24 -5.80
CA GLU A 184 -45.96 7.32 -4.66
C GLU A 184 -45.03 6.09 -4.75
N HIS A 185 -44.77 5.60 -5.96
CA HIS A 185 -43.83 4.49 -6.20
C HIS A 185 -42.39 4.94 -5.95
N LEU A 186 -42.03 6.15 -6.40
CA LEU A 186 -40.70 6.72 -6.18
C LEU A 186 -40.47 7.08 -4.70
N ALA A 187 -41.46 7.64 -4.00
CA ALA A 187 -41.40 7.85 -2.56
C ALA A 187 -41.25 6.52 -1.79
N LYS A 188 -41.96 5.47 -2.22
CA LYS A 188 -41.82 4.11 -1.65
C LYS A 188 -40.45 3.49 -1.93
N PHE A 189 -39.85 3.75 -3.10
CA PHE A 189 -38.48 3.33 -3.43
C PHE A 189 -37.45 4.03 -2.54
N ILE A 190 -37.49 5.37 -2.48
CA ILE A 190 -36.58 6.17 -1.64
C ILE A 190 -36.65 5.70 -0.18
N ASN A 191 -37.85 5.64 0.40
CA ASN A 191 -38.03 5.30 1.82
C ASN A 191 -37.84 3.82 2.18
N LYS A 192 -37.65 2.91 1.22
CA LYS A 192 -37.46 1.46 1.50
C LYS A 192 -36.22 0.83 0.86
N LYS A 193 -35.55 1.53 -0.05
CA LYS A 193 -34.33 1.08 -0.71
C LYS A 193 -33.18 2.07 -0.60
N GLN A 194 -33.43 3.39 -0.72
CA GLN A 194 -32.41 4.43 -0.60
C GLN A 194 -32.29 5.03 0.82
N ARG A 195 -32.82 4.32 1.83
CA ARG A 195 -32.85 4.76 3.23
C ARG A 195 -32.16 3.73 4.10
N ASP A 196 -31.15 4.17 4.84
CA ASP A 196 -30.53 3.38 5.90
C ASP A 196 -31.54 3.14 7.04
N SER A 197 -31.74 1.87 7.38
CA SER A 197 -32.70 1.41 8.39
C SER A 197 -32.37 1.82 9.83
N ARG A 198 -31.12 2.24 10.07
CA ARG A 198 -30.61 2.69 11.38
C ARG A 198 -30.94 4.15 11.68
N LEU A 199 -31.39 4.91 10.67
CA LEU A 199 -31.71 6.34 10.82
C LEU A 199 -33.03 6.54 11.57
N ASN A 200 -33.01 7.40 12.58
CA ASN A 200 -34.18 7.74 13.37
C ASN A 200 -35.23 8.51 12.53
N ASP A 201 -36.45 7.98 12.45
CA ASP A 201 -37.57 8.55 11.65
C ASP A 201 -38.06 9.94 12.10
N ILE A 202 -37.71 10.40 13.31
CA ILE A 202 -38.05 11.75 13.80
C ILE A 202 -36.98 12.77 13.39
N LEU A 203 -35.70 12.41 13.53
CA LEU A 203 -34.56 13.27 13.16
C LEU A 203 -34.40 13.35 11.63
N PHE A 204 -34.66 12.26 10.93
CA PHE A 204 -34.53 12.13 9.48
C PHE A 204 -35.87 11.69 8.88
N PRO A 205 -36.89 12.57 8.78
CA PRO A 205 -38.22 12.17 8.35
C PRO A 205 -38.24 11.53 6.94
N PRO A 206 -39.10 10.54 6.68
CA PRO A 206 -39.22 9.91 5.37
C PRO A 206 -39.75 10.89 4.31
N ALA A 207 -39.25 10.75 3.07
CA ALA A 207 -39.58 11.61 1.95
C ALA A 207 -41.06 11.51 1.57
N LYS A 208 -41.76 12.65 1.57
CA LYS A 208 -43.19 12.73 1.25
C LYS A 208 -43.43 12.80 -0.28
N PRO A 209 -44.56 12.31 -0.82
CA PRO A 209 -44.85 12.36 -2.26
C PRO A 209 -44.76 13.76 -2.87
N GLU A 210 -45.02 14.81 -2.08
CA GLU A 210 -44.95 16.21 -2.48
C GLU A 210 -43.50 16.69 -2.65
N GLN A 211 -42.57 16.19 -1.83
CA GLN A 211 -41.13 16.43 -1.97
C GLN A 211 -40.55 15.62 -3.14
N VAL A 212 -41.13 14.46 -3.43
CA VAL A 212 -40.70 13.59 -4.54
C VAL A 212 -41.11 14.17 -5.91
N GLN A 213 -42.17 14.99 -5.97
CA GLN A 213 -42.56 15.69 -7.20
C GLN A 213 -41.44 16.61 -7.73
N SER A 214 -40.72 17.34 -6.87
CA SER A 214 -39.62 18.20 -7.32
C SER A 214 -38.39 17.43 -7.80
N LEU A 215 -38.19 16.20 -7.32
CA LEU A 215 -37.17 15.28 -7.86
C LEU A 215 -37.55 14.81 -9.28
N ILE A 216 -38.84 14.57 -9.54
CA ILE A 216 -39.33 14.25 -10.89
C ILE A 216 -39.14 15.46 -11.82
N GLU A 217 -39.52 16.66 -11.38
CA GLU A 217 -39.31 17.91 -12.13
C GLU A 217 -37.84 18.21 -12.45
N LYS A 218 -36.91 17.76 -11.59
CA LYS A 218 -35.46 17.93 -11.77
C LYS A 218 -34.84 16.90 -12.74
N TYR A 219 -35.32 15.66 -12.76
CA TYR A 219 -34.64 14.55 -13.44
C TYR A 219 -35.37 13.95 -14.64
N GLU A 220 -36.67 14.15 -14.79
CA GLU A 220 -37.44 13.60 -15.91
C GLU A 220 -37.24 14.40 -17.21
N PRO A 221 -36.82 13.79 -18.33
CA PRO A 221 -36.65 14.53 -19.60
C PRO A 221 -37.99 14.95 -20.25
N SER A 222 -39.07 14.22 -20.01
CA SER A 222 -40.37 14.44 -20.67
C SER A 222 -41.29 15.36 -19.86
N VAL A 223 -41.55 16.55 -20.38
CA VAL A 223 -42.51 17.52 -19.80
C VAL A 223 -43.90 16.92 -19.58
N ILE A 224 -44.33 15.99 -20.44
CA ILE A 224 -45.63 15.29 -20.30
C ILE A 224 -45.63 14.36 -19.08
N ASN A 225 -44.50 13.74 -18.75
CA ASN A 225 -44.36 12.88 -17.59
C ASN A 225 -44.23 13.71 -16.29
N ILE A 226 -43.48 14.82 -16.32
CA ILE A 226 -43.42 15.81 -15.23
C ILE A 226 -44.82 16.26 -14.81
N GLN A 227 -45.64 16.72 -15.76
CA GLN A 227 -47.02 17.18 -15.54
C GLN A 227 -47.95 16.10 -14.97
N ARG A 228 -47.56 14.82 -15.06
CA ARG A 228 -48.32 13.66 -14.56
C ARG A 228 -47.75 13.08 -13.24
N GLY A 229 -46.68 13.67 -12.70
CA GLY A 229 -45.96 13.13 -11.55
C GLY A 229 -45.37 11.74 -11.84
N GLN A 230 -44.80 11.58 -13.04
CA GLN A 230 -44.28 10.33 -13.58
C GLN A 230 -42.79 10.45 -13.89
N LEU A 231 -42.00 9.45 -13.47
CA LEU A 231 -40.58 9.30 -13.80
C LEU A 231 -40.40 8.14 -14.80
N SER A 232 -39.57 8.34 -15.82
CA SER A 232 -39.14 7.34 -16.81
C SER A 232 -37.89 6.56 -16.35
N PRO A 233 -37.50 5.47 -17.04
CA PRO A 233 -36.23 4.80 -16.78
C PRO A 233 -35.01 5.72 -16.96
N GLU A 234 -35.02 6.62 -17.96
CA GLU A 234 -33.96 7.62 -18.12
C GLU A 234 -33.92 8.61 -16.94
N GLY A 235 -35.08 9.10 -16.49
CA GLY A 235 -35.16 9.93 -15.30
C GLY A 235 -34.64 9.24 -14.04
N MET A 236 -34.82 7.91 -13.93
CA MET A 236 -34.22 7.10 -12.86
C MET A 236 -32.69 7.03 -12.98
N VAL A 237 -32.11 6.92 -14.18
CA VAL A 237 -30.64 6.99 -14.38
C VAL A 237 -30.09 8.33 -13.88
N TRP A 238 -30.73 9.44 -14.24
CA TRP A 238 -30.26 10.78 -13.83
C TRP A 238 -30.46 11.05 -12.34
N PHE A 239 -31.57 10.59 -11.74
CA PHE A 239 -31.77 10.63 -10.29
C PHE A 239 -30.70 9.83 -9.53
N LEU A 240 -30.41 8.59 -9.95
CA LEU A 240 -29.42 7.73 -9.28
C LEU A 240 -27.98 8.25 -9.42
N CYS A 241 -27.70 9.07 -10.43
CA CYS A 241 -26.44 9.79 -10.60
C CYS A 241 -26.37 11.12 -9.81
N GLY A 242 -27.49 11.66 -9.35
CA GLY A 242 -27.62 13.00 -8.79
C GLY A 242 -27.10 13.18 -7.35
N PRO A 243 -26.88 14.42 -6.89
CA PRO A 243 -26.36 14.71 -5.55
C PRO A 243 -27.27 14.24 -4.40
N GLU A 244 -28.58 14.14 -4.60
CA GLU A 244 -29.50 13.58 -3.60
C GLU A 244 -29.28 12.08 -3.34
N ASN A 245 -28.53 11.39 -4.21
CA ASN A 245 -28.26 9.95 -4.14
C ASN A 245 -26.77 9.63 -3.85
N ASN A 246 -26.05 10.53 -3.17
CA ASN A 246 -24.64 10.31 -2.83
C ASN A 246 -24.47 9.08 -1.91
N VAL A 247 -23.40 8.30 -2.14
CA VAL A 247 -23.08 7.09 -1.37
C VAL A 247 -22.50 7.39 0.02
N ILE A 248 -22.07 8.63 0.25
CA ILE A 248 -21.49 9.11 1.52
C ILE A 248 -22.39 10.13 2.20
N ALA A 249 -22.51 10.02 3.52
CA ALA A 249 -23.06 11.03 4.42
C ALA A 249 -22.17 12.29 4.39
N LEU A 250 -22.61 13.32 3.66
CA LEU A 250 -21.80 14.52 3.36
C LEU A 250 -21.43 15.34 4.61
N ASP A 251 -22.21 15.27 5.67
CA ASP A 251 -21.92 15.87 6.97
C ASP A 251 -20.68 15.27 7.66
N LYS A 252 -20.27 14.06 7.28
CA LYS A 252 -19.05 13.40 7.79
C LYS A 252 -17.77 13.86 7.09
N LEU A 253 -17.89 14.50 5.92
CA LEU A 253 -16.76 15.00 5.14
C LEU A 253 -16.30 16.39 5.59
N VAL A 254 -17.21 17.22 6.12
CA VAL A 254 -16.85 18.49 6.77
C VAL A 254 -16.34 18.25 8.20
N LEU A 255 -15.78 19.28 8.83
CA LEU A 255 -15.39 19.22 10.24
C LEU A 255 -16.64 19.08 11.12
N TYR A 256 -16.81 17.95 11.80
CA TYR A 256 -18.03 17.62 12.57
C TYR A 256 -17.77 17.00 13.95
N GLN A 257 -16.58 16.45 14.19
CA GLN A 257 -16.26 15.76 15.43
C GLN A 257 -15.94 16.73 16.57
N ASP A 258 -16.06 16.26 17.81
CA ASP A 258 -15.59 17.01 18.97
C ASP A 258 -14.07 17.12 18.94
N MET A 259 -13.57 18.36 18.86
CA MET A 259 -12.15 18.72 18.81
C MET A 259 -11.62 19.24 20.17
N THR A 260 -12.39 19.05 21.25
CA THR A 260 -12.08 19.54 22.62
C THR A 260 -11.57 18.46 23.59
N GLN A 261 -11.45 17.20 23.14
CA GLN A 261 -10.87 16.12 23.94
C GLN A 261 -9.34 16.25 24.01
N PRO A 262 -8.65 15.65 25.00
CA PRO A 262 -7.19 15.59 25.04
C PRO A 262 -6.57 15.02 23.75
N LEU A 263 -5.38 15.47 23.37
CA LEU A 263 -4.68 15.04 22.15
C LEU A 263 -4.54 13.51 22.00
N SER A 264 -4.41 12.78 23.12
CA SER A 264 -4.36 11.31 23.18
C SER A 264 -5.65 10.62 22.72
N HIS A 265 -6.77 11.34 22.62
CA HIS A 265 -8.08 10.81 22.23
C HIS A 265 -8.33 10.76 20.72
N TYR A 266 -7.36 11.14 19.87
CA TYR A 266 -7.48 11.16 18.40
C TYR A 266 -6.48 10.22 17.73
N PHE A 267 -6.86 9.66 16.58
CA PHE A 267 -5.91 9.23 15.56
C PHE A 267 -5.39 10.47 14.82
N ILE A 268 -4.08 10.52 14.57
CA ILE A 268 -3.38 11.66 13.98
C ILE A 268 -2.71 11.21 12.69
N ASN A 269 -3.03 11.86 11.57
CA ASN A 269 -2.43 11.56 10.28
C ASN A 269 -0.91 11.83 10.34
N SER A 270 -0.10 10.80 10.10
CA SER A 270 1.32 10.79 10.47
C SER A 270 2.22 10.23 9.36
N SER A 271 3.34 10.91 9.10
CA SER A 271 4.36 10.51 8.15
C SER A 271 5.63 10.01 8.86
N HIS A 272 6.31 9.07 8.22
CA HIS A 272 7.65 8.58 8.53
C HIS A 272 8.63 9.06 7.45
N ASN A 273 9.88 9.36 7.84
CA ASN A 273 10.98 9.84 6.99
C ASN A 273 10.51 10.83 5.90
N THR A 274 9.77 11.87 6.33
CA THR A 274 8.95 12.75 5.47
C THR A 274 9.73 13.46 4.37
N TYR A 275 11.04 13.59 4.50
CA TYR A 275 11.91 14.18 3.50
C TYR A 275 12.08 13.31 2.24
N LEU A 276 11.92 11.97 2.32
CA LEU A 276 12.20 11.05 1.20
C LEU A 276 11.11 11.01 0.13
N THR A 277 11.51 11.07 -1.14
CA THR A 277 10.60 10.92 -2.29
C THR A 277 10.52 9.47 -2.83
N ALA A 278 11.32 8.54 -2.30
CA ALA A 278 11.47 7.18 -2.86
C ALA A 278 11.90 6.16 -1.77
N GLY A 279 12.69 5.15 -2.15
CA GLY A 279 13.26 4.13 -1.25
C GLY A 279 14.23 4.69 -0.20
N GLN A 280 14.38 3.96 0.91
CA GLN A 280 15.13 4.40 2.09
C GLN A 280 16.66 4.44 1.89
N PHE A 281 17.21 3.66 0.95
CA PHE A 281 18.67 3.53 0.80
C PHE A 281 19.29 4.50 -0.22
N SER A 282 18.54 4.93 -1.24
CA SER A 282 19.04 5.71 -2.37
C SER A 282 18.02 6.70 -2.94
N GLY A 283 17.01 7.06 -2.14
CA GLY A 283 16.01 8.06 -2.50
C GLY A 283 16.52 9.50 -2.48
N ILE A 284 15.81 10.38 -3.18
CA ILE A 284 16.04 11.83 -3.11
C ILE A 284 15.31 12.36 -1.87
N SER A 285 15.99 13.20 -1.10
CA SER A 285 15.41 14.01 -0.03
C SER A 285 14.95 15.37 -0.57
N SER A 286 13.80 15.88 -0.13
CA SER A 286 13.21 17.10 -0.71
C SER A 286 12.39 17.93 0.30
N PRO A 287 12.62 19.26 0.41
CA PRO A 287 11.74 20.14 1.17
C PRO A 287 10.30 20.21 0.63
N GLU A 288 10.07 19.78 -0.62
CA GLU A 288 8.74 19.75 -1.23
C GLU A 288 7.84 18.66 -0.61
N MET A 289 8.41 17.54 -0.14
CA MET A 289 7.63 16.46 0.47
C MET A 289 6.93 16.90 1.76
N TYR A 290 7.57 17.74 2.58
CA TYR A 290 6.93 18.36 3.75
C TYR A 290 5.71 19.20 3.34
N ARG A 291 5.81 19.97 2.25
CA ARG A 291 4.68 20.77 1.74
C ARG A 291 3.52 19.87 1.35
N GLN A 292 3.76 18.90 0.47
CA GLN A 292 2.72 17.99 -0.02
C GLN A 292 2.08 17.17 1.10
N THR A 293 2.89 16.67 2.04
CA THR A 293 2.44 15.91 3.20
C THR A 293 1.56 16.75 4.13
N LEU A 294 1.95 17.98 4.45
CA LEU A 294 1.15 18.89 5.28
C LEU A 294 -0.15 19.32 4.57
N LEU A 295 -0.09 19.63 3.26
CA LEU A 295 -1.24 19.94 2.41
C LEU A 295 -2.25 18.79 2.37
N ALA A 296 -1.77 17.54 2.33
CA ALA A 296 -2.60 16.34 2.39
C ALA A 296 -3.36 16.15 3.73
N GLY A 297 -3.18 17.06 4.70
CA GLY A 297 -3.77 16.96 6.03
C GLY A 297 -2.94 16.08 6.98
N CYS A 298 -1.68 15.78 6.67
CA CYS A 298 -0.78 15.16 7.64
C CYS A 298 -0.45 16.17 8.76
N ARG A 299 -0.34 15.68 10.00
CA ARG A 299 -0.17 16.48 11.23
C ARG A 299 1.02 16.03 12.09
N CYS A 300 1.69 14.94 11.75
CA CYS A 300 2.96 14.53 12.34
C CYS A 300 3.97 14.24 11.22
N VAL A 301 5.11 14.92 11.20
CA VAL A 301 6.16 14.79 10.17
C VAL A 301 7.54 14.58 10.80
N GLU A 302 8.46 13.98 10.06
CA GLU A 302 9.76 13.47 10.54
C GLU A 302 10.94 14.26 9.95
N LEU A 303 11.92 14.61 10.80
CA LEU A 303 13.13 15.36 10.48
C LEU A 303 14.36 14.69 11.11
N ASP A 304 15.11 13.95 10.30
CA ASP A 304 16.28 13.20 10.76
C ASP A 304 17.51 14.09 10.60
N CYS A 305 17.94 14.69 11.71
CA CYS A 305 18.85 15.83 11.73
C CYS A 305 20.30 15.37 11.93
N TRP A 306 21.18 15.66 10.97
CA TRP A 306 22.60 15.28 11.00
C TRP A 306 23.53 16.49 10.97
N LYS A 307 24.74 16.32 11.52
CA LYS A 307 25.79 17.35 11.53
C LYS A 307 26.15 17.76 10.10
N GLY A 308 26.14 19.06 9.83
CA GLY A 308 26.60 19.64 8.58
C GLY A 308 28.09 19.39 8.34
N ARG A 309 28.43 18.95 7.12
CA ARG A 309 29.82 18.74 6.67
C ARG A 309 30.60 20.08 6.70
N PRO A 310 31.88 20.10 7.12
CA PRO A 310 32.73 21.27 6.94
C PRO A 310 32.90 21.63 5.44
N PRO A 311 33.04 22.92 5.07
CA PRO A 311 33.27 24.07 5.95
C PRO A 311 32.00 24.81 6.45
N ASP A 312 30.82 24.52 5.89
CA ASP A 312 29.65 25.41 6.06
C ASP A 312 28.94 25.27 7.43
N GLU A 313 29.10 24.13 8.11
CA GLU A 313 28.52 23.84 9.44
C GLU A 313 26.99 24.06 9.55
N GLU A 314 26.24 23.93 8.46
CA GLU A 314 24.77 24.02 8.47
C GLU A 314 24.12 22.66 8.71
N PRO A 315 23.20 22.51 9.69
CA PRO A 315 22.54 21.23 9.96
C PRO A 315 21.72 20.76 8.75
N ILE A 316 21.80 19.47 8.47
CA ILE A 316 21.19 18.82 7.30
C ILE A 316 20.14 17.77 7.71
N ILE A 317 19.31 17.37 6.77
CA ILE A 317 18.38 16.24 6.88
C ILE A 317 18.71 15.22 5.79
N THR A 318 18.87 13.96 6.17
CA THR A 318 19.12 12.78 5.32
C THR A 318 18.90 11.50 6.11
N HIS A 319 18.80 10.34 5.46
CA HIS A 319 18.76 9.05 6.14
C HIS A 319 20.19 8.54 6.37
N GLY A 320 20.60 8.44 7.63
CA GLY A 320 21.99 8.22 8.03
C GLY A 320 22.61 6.94 7.47
N PHE A 321 23.90 7.01 7.14
CA PHE A 321 24.70 5.88 6.61
C PHE A 321 24.16 5.24 5.31
N THR A 322 23.33 5.96 4.54
CA THR A 322 22.81 5.52 3.24
C THR A 322 23.32 6.39 2.08
N MET A 323 22.80 6.14 0.86
CA MET A 323 23.07 6.93 -0.34
C MET A 323 21.96 7.96 -0.63
N THR A 324 21.09 8.29 0.34
CA THR A 324 20.06 9.34 0.14
C THR A 324 20.68 10.73 0.03
N THR A 325 20.07 11.61 -0.77
CA THR A 325 20.58 12.99 -0.92
C THR A 325 20.35 13.81 0.35
N GLU A 326 21.18 14.81 0.60
CA GLU A 326 21.06 15.71 1.75
C GLU A 326 20.22 16.94 1.39
N ILE A 327 19.48 17.50 2.37
CA ILE A 327 18.81 18.80 2.28
C ILE A 327 19.13 19.65 3.51
N LEU A 328 19.09 20.99 3.38
CA LEU A 328 19.28 21.87 4.54
C LEU A 328 18.09 21.75 5.50
N PHE A 329 18.38 21.64 6.80
CA PHE A 329 17.35 21.65 7.85
C PHE A 329 16.49 22.93 7.77
N LYS A 330 17.14 24.07 7.50
CA LYS A 330 16.49 25.37 7.32
C LYS A 330 15.42 25.35 6.22
N ASP A 331 15.72 24.78 5.06
CA ASP A 331 14.78 24.71 3.92
C ASP A 331 13.54 23.87 4.25
N ALA A 332 13.69 22.81 5.05
CA ALA A 332 12.59 22.01 5.55
C ALA A 332 11.72 22.80 6.54
N ILE A 333 12.33 23.54 7.48
CA ILE A 333 11.62 24.40 8.42
C ILE A 333 10.86 25.53 7.68
N GLU A 334 11.44 26.16 6.66
CA GLU A 334 10.74 27.14 5.81
C GLU A 334 9.57 26.50 5.03
N ALA A 335 9.73 25.28 4.52
CA ALA A 335 8.67 24.53 3.84
C ALA A 335 7.50 24.14 4.76
N ILE A 336 7.81 23.74 5.99
CA ILE A 336 6.83 23.46 7.04
C ILE A 336 6.10 24.74 7.42
N ALA A 337 6.81 25.84 7.67
CA ALA A 337 6.22 27.14 8.04
C ALA A 337 5.28 27.70 6.96
N GLU A 338 5.59 27.48 5.68
CA GLU A 338 4.70 27.85 4.56
C GLU A 338 3.40 27.03 4.55
N SER A 339 3.47 25.74 4.89
CA SER A 339 2.43 24.76 4.52
C SER A 339 1.61 24.21 5.69
N ALA A 340 2.12 24.30 6.92
CA ALA A 340 1.55 23.67 8.12
C ALA A 340 0.06 23.95 8.29
N PHE A 341 -0.38 25.19 8.09
CA PHE A 341 -1.75 25.61 8.34
C PHE A 341 -2.54 26.00 7.07
N LYS A 342 -2.06 25.63 5.87
CA LYS A 342 -2.76 25.91 4.59
C LYS A 342 -4.11 25.18 4.48
N THR A 343 -4.18 23.91 4.90
CA THR A 343 -5.36 23.03 4.72
C THR A 343 -6.01 22.58 6.03
N SER A 344 -5.32 22.69 7.16
CA SER A 344 -5.85 22.41 8.49
C SER A 344 -5.22 23.33 9.52
N LEU A 345 -6.04 23.96 10.37
CA LEU A 345 -5.58 24.83 11.47
C LEU A 345 -5.16 24.04 12.72
N TYR A 346 -5.34 22.72 12.74
CA TYR A 346 -5.02 21.87 13.89
C TYR A 346 -3.53 21.60 14.02
N PRO A 347 -3.02 21.40 15.26
CA PRO A 347 -1.58 21.42 15.56
C PRO A 347 -0.76 20.43 14.73
N VAL A 348 0.44 20.84 14.40
CA VAL A 348 1.46 20.04 13.72
C VAL A 348 2.53 19.63 14.71
N ILE A 349 3.00 18.39 14.61
CA ILE A 349 3.98 17.80 15.53
C ILE A 349 5.20 17.38 14.70
N LEU A 350 6.38 17.84 15.11
CA LEU A 350 7.64 17.56 14.43
C LEU A 350 8.38 16.48 15.20
N SER A 351 8.48 15.29 14.61
CA SER A 351 9.34 14.20 15.08
C SER A 351 10.76 14.50 14.66
N PHE A 352 11.58 15.00 15.58
CA PHE A 352 13.02 15.05 15.37
C PHE A 352 13.60 13.67 15.73
N GLU A 353 14.44 13.16 14.85
CA GLU A 353 15.43 12.14 15.14
C GLU A 353 16.78 12.85 15.09
N ASN A 354 17.45 13.00 16.24
CA ASN A 354 18.54 13.96 16.39
C ASN A 354 19.90 13.27 16.47
N HIS A 355 20.76 13.50 15.49
CA HIS A 355 22.17 13.06 15.46
C HIS A 355 23.14 14.25 15.41
N VAL A 356 22.67 15.46 15.69
CA VAL A 356 23.51 16.66 15.74
C VAL A 356 24.21 16.73 17.10
N ASP A 357 25.34 16.05 17.22
CA ASP A 357 26.19 16.03 18.41
C ASP A 357 26.86 17.39 18.72
N SER A 358 26.87 18.33 17.78
CA SER A 358 27.43 19.68 18.00
C SER A 358 26.45 20.62 18.72
N PRO A 359 26.80 21.20 19.89
CA PRO A 359 25.99 22.23 20.55
C PRO A 359 25.72 23.44 19.66
N LYS A 360 26.74 23.87 18.90
CA LYS A 360 26.66 25.01 17.96
C LYS A 360 25.59 24.80 16.88
N GLN A 361 25.45 23.57 16.37
CA GLN A 361 24.44 23.26 15.35
C GLN A 361 23.06 22.97 15.97
N GLN A 362 22.95 22.35 17.15
CA GLN A 362 21.66 22.28 17.87
C GLN A 362 21.14 23.68 18.24
N ALA A 363 22.01 24.62 18.59
CA ALA A 363 21.65 26.03 18.80
C ALA A 363 21.11 26.68 17.53
N LYS A 364 21.78 26.50 16.36
CA LYS A 364 21.25 26.93 15.04
C LYS A 364 19.86 26.33 14.76
N MET A 365 19.65 25.04 15.01
CA MET A 365 18.35 24.38 14.82
C MET A 365 17.25 25.02 15.68
N ALA A 366 17.54 25.27 16.96
CA ALA A 366 16.61 25.91 17.87
C ALA A 366 16.33 27.38 17.49
N GLU A 367 17.33 28.12 16.99
CA GLU A 367 17.17 29.46 16.45
C GLU A 367 16.30 29.47 15.17
N TYR A 368 16.55 28.57 14.21
CA TYR A 368 15.73 28.43 13.02
C TYR A 368 14.28 28.09 13.35
N CYS A 369 14.03 27.17 14.29
CA CYS A 369 12.68 26.91 14.79
C CYS A 369 12.01 28.17 15.36
N ARG A 370 12.68 28.91 16.26
CA ARG A 370 12.13 30.13 16.87
C ARG A 370 11.89 31.25 15.85
N THR A 371 12.82 31.49 14.94
CA THR A 371 12.80 32.62 14.00
C THR A 371 11.87 32.40 12.81
N ILE A 372 11.78 31.17 12.28
CA ILE A 372 10.99 30.89 11.07
C ILE A 372 9.54 30.56 11.42
N PHE A 373 9.27 29.85 12.53
CA PHE A 373 7.90 29.59 12.99
C PHE A 373 7.30 30.76 13.78
N GLY A 374 8.11 31.53 14.52
CA GLY A 374 7.65 32.62 15.37
C GLY A 374 6.53 32.16 16.31
N ASP A 375 5.43 32.92 16.35
CA ASP A 375 4.25 32.64 17.17
C ASP A 375 3.58 31.28 16.88
N MET A 376 3.90 30.60 15.77
CA MET A 376 3.41 29.25 15.51
C MET A 376 4.11 28.21 16.40
N LEU A 377 5.35 28.45 16.84
CA LEU A 377 6.05 27.53 17.74
C LEU A 377 5.42 27.58 19.14
N LEU A 378 5.15 26.41 19.71
CA LEU A 378 4.81 26.30 21.12
C LEU A 378 6.10 26.04 21.91
N THR A 379 6.68 27.09 22.49
CA THR A 379 7.81 26.99 23.43
C THR A 379 7.32 26.50 24.80
N ASP A 380 6.36 27.22 25.38
CA ASP A 380 5.97 27.08 26.77
C ASP A 380 4.65 26.31 26.95
N PRO A 381 4.47 25.56 28.06
CA PRO A 381 3.21 24.92 28.39
C PRO A 381 2.09 25.95 28.59
N LEU A 382 0.88 25.62 28.12
CA LEU A 382 -0.33 26.37 28.41
C LEU A 382 -0.64 26.32 29.92
N GLU A 383 -0.98 27.45 30.53
CA GLU A 383 -1.24 27.59 31.97
C GLU A 383 -2.27 26.58 32.52
N LYS A 384 -3.32 26.31 31.74
CA LYS A 384 -4.39 25.33 32.02
C LYS A 384 -3.91 23.88 32.06
N TYR A 385 -2.77 23.59 31.43
CA TYR A 385 -2.22 22.24 31.23
C TYR A 385 -0.72 22.18 31.62
N PRO A 386 -0.36 22.39 32.90
CA PRO A 386 1.03 22.35 33.33
C PRO A 386 1.60 20.92 33.25
N LEU A 387 2.91 20.80 33.00
CA LEU A 387 3.63 19.52 32.87
C LEU A 387 3.79 18.81 34.22
N LYS A 388 2.68 18.30 34.77
CA LYS A 388 2.60 17.59 36.06
C LYS A 388 1.87 16.25 35.89
N PRO A 389 2.17 15.22 36.72
CA PRO A 389 1.41 13.97 36.71
C PRO A 389 -0.10 14.18 36.94
N GLY A 390 -0.93 13.37 36.29
CA GLY A 390 -2.40 13.44 36.38
C GLY A 390 -3.08 14.55 35.56
N VAL A 391 -2.33 15.53 35.05
CA VAL A 391 -2.87 16.55 34.12
C VAL A 391 -3.02 15.92 32.73
N PRO A 392 -4.16 16.06 32.02
CA PRO A 392 -4.30 15.54 30.66
C PRO A 392 -3.53 16.39 29.63
N LEU A 393 -3.37 15.87 28.41
CA LEU A 393 -2.90 16.69 27.28
C LEU A 393 -3.93 17.78 26.92
N PRO A 394 -3.51 18.93 26.38
CA PRO A 394 -4.42 19.90 25.77
C PRO A 394 -5.20 19.28 24.61
N SER A 395 -6.31 19.92 24.20
CA SER A 395 -7.05 19.48 23.02
C SER A 395 -6.44 20.01 21.71
N PRO A 396 -6.75 19.40 20.54
CA PRO A 396 -6.44 19.99 19.24
C PRO A 396 -6.98 21.42 19.09
N LYS A 397 -8.09 21.76 19.75
CA LYS A 397 -8.66 23.12 19.76
C LYS A 397 -7.91 24.10 20.66
N ASP A 398 -7.35 23.67 21.80
CA ASP A 398 -6.49 24.53 22.64
C ASP A 398 -5.14 24.85 21.94
N LEU A 399 -4.79 24.10 20.90
CA LEU A 399 -3.50 24.12 20.19
C LEU A 399 -3.61 24.54 18.71
N LEU A 400 -4.68 25.25 18.33
CA LEU A 400 -4.86 25.75 16.96
C LEU A 400 -3.68 26.66 16.53
N GLY A 401 -3.18 26.46 15.32
CA GLY A 401 -2.04 27.18 14.76
C GLY A 401 -0.69 26.91 15.43
N LYS A 402 -0.58 25.87 16.27
CA LYS A 402 0.66 25.55 17.01
C LYS A 402 1.46 24.38 16.42
N ILE A 403 2.77 24.53 16.47
CA ILE A 403 3.79 23.55 16.10
C ILE A 403 4.46 23.08 17.40
N LEU A 404 4.49 21.76 17.61
CA LEU A 404 5.07 21.13 18.81
C LEU A 404 6.28 20.28 18.41
N ILE A 405 7.35 20.34 19.22
CA ILE A 405 8.59 19.60 18.97
C ILE A 405 8.61 18.30 19.81
N LYS A 406 8.73 17.14 19.15
CA LYS A 406 9.26 15.90 19.75
C LYS A 406 10.77 15.92 19.55
N ASN A 407 11.52 16.12 20.62
CA ASN A 407 12.95 15.83 20.71
C ASN A 407 13.25 15.40 22.17
N LYS A 408 14.38 14.74 22.42
CA LYS A 408 14.83 14.43 23.79
C LYS A 408 14.89 15.71 24.66
N LYS A 409 14.58 15.56 25.94
CA LYS A 409 14.59 16.67 26.92
C LYS A 409 15.47 16.31 28.11
N LYS A 410 16.45 17.17 28.42
CA LYS A 410 17.32 17.03 29.61
C LYS A 410 16.47 17.23 30.87
N GLN A 411 16.48 16.26 31.79
CA GLN A 411 15.74 16.40 33.05
C GLN A 411 16.49 17.35 33.99
N SER A 412 15.82 18.42 34.44
CA SER A 412 16.38 19.33 35.43
C SER A 412 16.42 18.66 36.81
N VAL A 413 17.62 18.35 37.28
CA VAL A 413 17.86 18.01 38.70
C VAL A 413 17.48 19.23 39.52
N SER A 414 16.56 19.07 40.47
CA SER A 414 16.00 20.21 41.20
C SER A 414 17.05 20.95 42.05
N GLU A 415 17.00 22.29 42.01
CA GLU A 415 17.99 23.21 42.59
C GLU A 415 18.00 23.19 44.14
N LYS A 416 18.49 22.10 44.72
CA LYS A 416 18.63 21.94 46.19
C LYS A 416 20.00 21.45 46.65
N ARG A 417 21.03 21.50 45.79
CA ARG A 417 22.43 21.15 46.13
C ARG A 417 23.46 22.28 45.93
N GLN A 418 23.08 23.46 45.45
CA GLN A 418 23.97 24.63 45.35
C GLN A 418 23.61 25.73 46.36
N ASN A 419 23.67 25.44 47.66
CA ASN A 419 23.63 26.50 48.69
C ASN A 419 24.26 26.12 50.05
N SER A 420 25.38 25.38 50.05
CA SER A 420 26.05 24.94 51.30
C SER A 420 27.58 24.79 51.20
N MET A 421 28.28 25.67 50.48
CA MET A 421 29.75 25.68 50.41
C MET A 421 30.34 27.09 50.56
N LYS A 422 30.42 27.57 51.82
CA LYS A 422 31.35 28.63 52.27
C LYS A 422 31.37 28.71 53.81
N LYS A 423 32.59 28.66 54.40
CA LYS A 423 32.91 28.55 55.85
C LYS A 423 32.57 27.18 56.47
N GLY A 424 33.38 26.59 57.37
CA GLY A 424 34.76 26.95 57.75
C GLY A 424 35.27 26.31 59.07
N LYS A 425 36.23 25.37 58.96
CA LYS A 425 37.19 24.84 59.96
C LYS A 425 36.80 24.60 61.45
N ASN A 426 36.98 23.33 61.87
CA ASN A 426 37.22 22.82 63.25
C ASN A 426 35.98 22.92 64.20
N VAL A 427 35.80 22.11 65.26
CA VAL A 427 36.71 21.28 66.12
C VAL A 427 36.12 19.84 66.33
N GLU A 428 36.81 19.01 67.13
CA GLU A 428 36.62 17.58 67.51
C GLU A 428 35.26 17.17 68.17
N PRO A 429 35.00 15.85 68.34
CA PRO A 429 33.65 15.30 68.59
C PRO A 429 33.34 14.92 70.05
N GLU A 430 32.05 14.79 70.36
CA GLU A 430 31.52 14.07 71.54
C GLU A 430 30.46 13.02 71.14
N ILE A 431 30.04 12.20 72.12
CA ILE A 431 29.44 10.86 71.97
C ILE A 431 27.97 10.88 72.50
N ILE A 432 27.28 9.72 72.52
CA ILE A 432 26.02 9.43 73.26
C ILE A 432 24.75 9.93 72.51
N GLU A 433 23.70 9.14 72.23
CA GLU A 433 23.39 7.71 72.50
C GLU A 433 22.42 7.12 71.45
N GLN A 434 22.33 5.79 71.36
CA GLN A 434 21.14 5.08 70.85
C GLN A 434 20.34 4.52 72.04
N PRO A 435 19.02 4.34 71.90
CA PRO A 435 18.48 2.97 71.97
C PRO A 435 17.90 2.55 70.61
N ALA A 436 18.40 1.48 69.99
CA ALA A 436 18.12 0.07 70.28
C ALA A 436 16.74 -0.38 69.73
N PHE A 437 16.67 -1.10 68.61
CA PHE A 437 17.12 -2.48 68.32
C PHE A 437 16.13 -3.57 68.78
N THR A 438 15.65 -4.34 67.81
CA THR A 438 15.51 -5.82 67.81
C THR A 438 15.13 -6.19 66.36
N ASP A 439 16.04 -6.68 65.50
CA ASP A 439 16.74 -7.99 65.52
C ASP A 439 15.80 -9.18 65.23
N ALA A 440 16.17 -10.22 64.49
CA ALA A 440 17.27 -10.50 63.53
C ALA A 440 16.83 -11.80 62.75
N GLU A 441 17.58 -12.57 61.94
CA GLU A 441 19.02 -12.74 61.68
C GLU A 441 19.24 -13.18 60.20
N ASP A 442 20.39 -12.79 59.62
CA ASP A 442 21.28 -13.58 58.74
C ASP A 442 20.79 -14.22 57.40
N THR A 443 21.66 -14.50 56.42
CA THR A 443 23.12 -14.74 56.49
C THR A 443 23.93 -14.07 55.35
N VAL A 444 24.88 -13.19 55.72
CA VAL A 444 26.33 -13.19 55.40
C VAL A 444 26.78 -14.04 54.17
N TRP A 445 27.66 -13.65 53.23
CA TRP A 445 28.50 -12.46 52.88
C TRP A 445 29.08 -12.77 51.46
N ALA A 446 29.89 -11.98 50.74
CA ALA A 446 30.15 -10.53 50.58
C ALA A 446 31.20 -10.40 49.43
N GLY A 447 31.49 -9.19 48.94
CA GLY A 447 32.57 -8.97 47.94
C GLY A 447 32.50 -7.60 47.26
N ASP A 448 33.37 -6.68 47.68
CA ASP A 448 33.41 -5.30 47.17
C ASP A 448 34.02 -5.19 45.76
N VAL A 449 33.44 -4.31 44.94
CA VAL A 449 34.10 -3.63 43.81
C VAL A 449 33.69 -2.16 43.89
N ALA A 450 34.60 -1.24 43.55
CA ALA A 450 34.41 0.20 43.76
C ALA A 450 33.33 0.83 42.85
N GLU A 451 32.72 1.91 43.33
CA GLU A 451 32.05 2.88 42.44
C GLU A 451 33.14 3.71 41.73
N GLU A 452 33.37 3.45 40.45
CA GLU A 452 34.15 4.33 39.58
C GLU A 452 33.29 5.54 39.15
N GLU A 453 33.89 6.72 39.05
CA GLU A 453 33.21 7.90 38.49
C GLU A 453 32.98 7.70 36.98
N PRO A 454 31.88 8.24 36.40
CA PRO A 454 31.60 8.07 34.98
C PRO A 454 32.58 8.90 34.14
N GLU A 455 33.60 8.23 33.58
CA GLU A 455 34.45 8.78 32.52
C GLU A 455 33.64 9.06 31.24
N GLU A 456 34.25 9.79 30.31
CA GLU A 456 33.55 10.43 29.18
C GLU A 456 33.17 9.41 28.07
N GLU A 457 31.89 9.00 28.01
CA GLU A 457 31.33 8.17 26.93
C GLU A 457 31.23 8.94 25.59
N ASP A 458 32.36 9.21 24.92
CA ASP A 458 32.39 9.91 23.62
C ASP A 458 33.29 9.22 22.56
N ASP A 459 33.33 7.88 22.57
CA ASP A 459 34.12 7.09 21.58
C ASP A 459 33.50 5.71 21.18
N GLN A 460 32.20 5.48 21.45
CA GLN A 460 31.58 4.15 21.21
C GLN A 460 31.28 3.81 19.73
N LEU A 461 31.31 4.79 18.80
CA LEU A 461 30.89 4.54 17.41
C LEU A 461 31.81 3.58 16.62
N GLY A 462 33.05 3.35 17.10
CA GLY A 462 34.00 2.43 16.48
C GLY A 462 33.92 0.96 16.96
N ASN A 463 33.12 0.67 18.00
CA ASN A 463 33.19 -0.60 18.74
C ASN A 463 31.92 -1.49 18.65
N LEU A 464 30.94 -1.14 17.81
CA LEU A 464 29.79 -2.00 17.53
C LEU A 464 30.19 -3.15 16.58
N ASP A 465 29.80 -4.38 16.90
CA ASP A 465 30.11 -5.52 16.05
C ASP A 465 29.20 -5.61 14.79
N GLU A 466 29.65 -6.40 13.81
CA GLU A 466 28.95 -6.57 12.54
C GLU A 466 27.53 -7.18 12.67
N GLU A 467 27.23 -7.91 13.75
CA GLU A 467 25.89 -8.48 13.99
C GLU A 467 24.98 -7.47 14.69
N GLU A 468 25.50 -6.66 15.62
CA GLU A 468 24.77 -5.57 16.27
C GLU A 468 24.37 -4.48 15.26
N ILE A 469 25.28 -4.08 14.37
CA ILE A 469 24.99 -3.13 13.28
C ILE A 469 23.86 -3.68 12.38
N LYS A 470 23.96 -4.94 11.94
CA LYS A 470 22.92 -5.59 11.09
C LYS A 470 21.58 -5.71 11.82
N LYS A 471 21.61 -6.00 13.12
CA LYS A 471 20.42 -6.11 14.00
C LYS A 471 19.72 -4.76 14.14
N MET A 472 20.44 -3.68 14.47
CA MET A 472 19.87 -2.33 14.56
C MET A 472 19.27 -1.89 13.22
N GLN A 473 20.02 -2.04 12.11
CA GLN A 473 19.55 -1.75 10.76
C GLN A 473 18.30 -2.56 10.35
N SER A 474 18.05 -3.73 10.96
CA SER A 474 16.93 -4.60 10.58
C SER A 474 15.57 -4.16 11.12
N ASP A 475 15.52 -3.50 12.29
CA ASP A 475 14.30 -3.09 13.00
C ASP A 475 14.28 -1.58 13.27
N GLU A 476 15.08 -1.09 14.22
CA GLU A 476 15.00 0.28 14.76
C GLU A 476 15.79 1.34 13.98
N GLY A 477 16.70 0.95 13.09
CA GLY A 477 17.40 1.84 12.17
C GLY A 477 18.26 2.90 12.86
N THR A 478 18.31 4.10 12.31
CA THR A 478 19.05 5.23 12.88
C THR A 478 18.45 5.72 14.21
N ALA A 479 17.15 5.49 14.48
CA ALA A 479 16.49 5.92 15.72
C ALA A 479 17.15 5.38 17.00
N GLY A 480 17.85 4.25 16.93
CA GLY A 480 18.66 3.71 18.03
C GLY A 480 19.88 4.58 18.41
N LEU A 481 20.30 5.48 17.52
CA LEU A 481 21.53 6.29 17.59
C LEU A 481 21.25 7.79 17.83
N GLU A 482 20.05 8.17 18.27
CA GLU A 482 19.76 9.57 18.67
C GLU A 482 20.78 10.04 19.74
N VAL A 483 21.38 11.23 19.59
CA VAL A 483 22.35 11.79 20.55
C VAL A 483 21.67 12.48 21.74
N THR A 484 22.46 13.10 22.64
CA THR A 484 21.95 13.92 23.75
C THR A 484 21.46 15.30 23.26
N ALA A 485 20.34 15.78 23.82
CA ALA A 485 19.81 17.11 23.53
C ALA A 485 20.40 18.18 24.47
N TYR A 486 20.94 19.25 23.89
CA TYR A 486 21.41 20.44 24.61
C TYR A 486 20.25 21.35 25.04
N GLU A 487 20.56 22.38 25.83
CA GLU A 487 19.55 23.21 26.51
C GLU A 487 18.62 23.92 25.52
N GLU A 488 19.17 24.41 24.41
CA GLU A 488 18.47 25.19 23.41
C GLU A 488 17.35 24.38 22.76
N MET A 489 17.63 23.13 22.35
CA MET A 489 16.63 22.22 21.79
C MET A 489 15.72 21.64 22.88
N SER A 490 16.27 21.29 24.05
CA SER A 490 15.52 20.81 25.21
C SER A 490 14.46 21.83 25.68
N SER A 491 14.72 23.14 25.54
CA SER A 491 13.77 24.21 25.89
C SER A 491 12.47 24.15 25.08
N LEU A 492 12.52 23.71 23.82
CA LEU A 492 11.38 23.71 22.89
C LEU A 492 10.41 22.54 23.10
N VAL A 493 10.75 21.57 23.96
CA VAL A 493 9.98 20.33 24.16
C VAL A 493 9.07 20.46 25.37
N ASN A 494 7.75 20.42 25.17
CA ASN A 494 6.74 20.52 26.23
C ASN A 494 5.85 19.28 26.35
N TYR A 495 4.81 19.14 25.50
CA TYR A 495 3.78 18.10 25.62
C TYR A 495 4.12 16.76 24.98
N ILE A 496 5.17 16.70 24.15
CA ILE A 496 5.53 15.53 23.35
C ILE A 496 6.97 15.10 23.72
N GLN A 497 7.20 14.75 24.99
CA GLN A 497 8.53 14.33 25.47
C GLN A 497 8.77 12.83 25.17
N PRO A 498 9.69 12.47 24.25
CA PRO A 498 10.04 11.08 23.99
C PRO A 498 10.84 10.51 25.16
N ILE A 499 10.39 9.37 25.67
CA ILE A 499 11.13 8.58 26.68
C ILE A 499 11.11 7.12 26.24
N LYS A 500 12.28 6.45 26.37
CA LYS A 500 12.45 5.00 26.12
C LYS A 500 11.39 4.23 26.91
N PHE A 501 10.63 3.39 26.22
CA PHE A 501 9.56 2.61 26.84
C PHE A 501 10.14 1.53 27.75
N ASP A 502 9.49 1.36 28.89
CA ASP A 502 9.86 0.45 29.98
C ASP A 502 8.75 -0.61 30.09
N SER A 503 7.69 -0.30 30.85
CA SER A 503 6.45 -1.08 30.86
C SER A 503 5.19 -0.19 30.89
N PHE A 504 4.02 -0.81 30.65
CA PHE A 504 2.74 -0.13 30.78
C PHE A 504 2.41 0.23 32.24
N GLU A 505 2.78 -0.64 33.19
CA GLU A 505 2.65 -0.43 34.64
C GLU A 505 3.48 0.76 35.10
N VAL A 506 4.76 0.83 34.70
CA VAL A 506 5.65 1.95 35.05
C VAL A 506 5.16 3.26 34.44
N SER A 507 4.63 3.22 33.21
CA SER A 507 4.00 4.37 32.56
C SER A 507 2.73 4.84 33.29
N ALA A 508 1.90 3.90 33.75
CA ALA A 508 0.71 4.19 34.53
C ALA A 508 1.04 4.76 35.92
N GLN A 509 2.02 4.19 36.62
CA GLN A 509 2.48 4.64 37.93
C GLN A 509 3.10 6.04 37.87
N LYS A 510 3.90 6.34 36.83
CA LYS A 510 4.48 7.68 36.61
C LYS A 510 3.40 8.72 36.25
N ASN A 511 2.27 8.29 35.65
CA ASN A 511 1.07 9.08 35.37
C ASN A 511 1.31 10.42 34.63
N ARG A 512 2.30 10.47 33.72
CA ARG A 512 2.66 11.66 32.92
C ARG A 512 2.03 11.55 31.53
N SER A 513 1.06 12.40 31.21
CA SER A 513 0.38 12.43 29.90
C SER A 513 1.28 12.95 28.78
N TYR A 514 2.16 13.90 29.11
CA TYR A 514 3.10 14.58 28.21
C TYR A 514 4.31 13.74 27.78
N VAL A 515 4.32 12.44 28.12
CA VAL A 515 5.36 11.48 27.75
C VAL A 515 4.84 10.59 26.62
N ILE A 516 5.53 10.63 25.48
CA ILE A 516 5.30 9.77 24.33
C ILE A 516 6.36 8.66 24.29
N SER A 517 5.97 7.49 23.78
CA SER A 517 6.91 6.45 23.36
C SER A 517 6.75 6.16 21.87
N SER A 518 7.88 5.95 21.19
CA SER A 518 7.93 5.56 19.77
C SER A 518 8.36 4.10 19.66
N PHE A 519 7.79 3.38 18.70
CA PHE A 519 7.97 1.93 18.54
C PHE A 519 8.09 1.57 17.05
N THR A 520 9.00 0.64 16.72
CA THR A 520 8.98 -0.05 15.42
C THR A 520 7.69 -0.84 15.26
N GLU A 521 7.28 -1.15 14.03
CA GLU A 521 6.12 -2.00 13.78
C GLU A 521 6.25 -3.37 14.47
N LEU A 522 7.47 -3.92 14.58
CA LEU A 522 7.73 -5.20 15.26
C LEU A 522 7.55 -5.08 16.77
N LYS A 523 8.14 -4.06 17.40
CA LYS A 523 8.00 -3.86 18.85
C LYS A 523 6.56 -3.53 19.23
N ALA A 524 5.86 -2.75 18.42
CA ALA A 524 4.44 -2.46 18.61
C ALA A 524 3.55 -3.70 18.40
N TYR A 525 3.90 -4.58 17.45
CA TYR A 525 3.21 -5.85 17.23
C TYR A 525 3.40 -6.83 18.40
N ASP A 526 4.60 -6.87 19.00
CA ASP A 526 4.86 -7.64 20.22
C ASP A 526 4.00 -7.16 21.40
N LEU A 527 3.91 -5.84 21.59
CA LEU A 527 3.08 -5.23 22.64
C LEU A 527 1.58 -5.44 22.41
N LEU A 528 1.06 -5.29 21.19
CA LEU A 528 -0.37 -5.48 20.91
C LEU A 528 -0.82 -6.94 20.97
N THR A 529 0.08 -7.90 20.73
CA THR A 529 -0.24 -9.34 20.81
C THR A 529 -0.14 -9.89 22.23
N LYS A 530 0.78 -9.39 23.05
CA LYS A 530 0.93 -9.80 24.46
C LYS A 530 0.02 -9.03 25.42
N PHE A 531 -0.17 -7.72 25.21
CA PHE A 531 -0.76 -6.81 26.19
C PHE A 531 -1.81 -5.83 25.60
N PRO A 532 -2.77 -6.27 24.77
CA PRO A 532 -3.67 -5.39 24.01
C PRO A 532 -4.46 -4.39 24.88
N MET A 533 -5.05 -4.86 25.99
CA MET A 533 -5.84 -4.00 26.89
C MET A 533 -4.98 -2.93 27.59
N GLN A 534 -3.74 -3.26 27.96
CA GLN A 534 -2.82 -2.30 28.58
C GLN A 534 -2.38 -1.23 27.58
N PHE A 535 -2.17 -1.61 26.32
CA PHE A 535 -1.83 -0.68 25.25
C PHE A 535 -3.00 0.29 24.97
N VAL A 536 -4.24 -0.20 24.93
CA VAL A 536 -5.44 0.65 24.86
C VAL A 536 -5.51 1.64 26.02
N GLU A 537 -5.28 1.18 27.26
CA GLU A 537 -5.35 2.03 28.46
C GLU A 537 -4.23 3.09 28.49
N TYR A 538 -3.00 2.71 28.12
CA TYR A 538 -1.89 3.65 27.90
C TYR A 538 -2.29 4.75 26.90
N ASN A 539 -2.87 4.35 25.76
CA ASN A 539 -3.30 5.23 24.69
C ASN A 539 -4.54 6.11 25.02
N LYS A 540 -5.16 5.99 26.20
CA LYS A 540 -6.12 7.00 26.69
C LYS A 540 -5.40 8.22 27.25
N ARG A 541 -4.37 8.01 28.07
CA ARG A 541 -3.63 9.08 28.78
C ARG A 541 -2.45 9.64 27.99
N GLN A 542 -1.74 8.77 27.28
CA GLN A 542 -0.45 9.06 26.63
C GLN A 542 -0.53 8.85 25.12
N MET A 543 0.50 9.36 24.43
CA MET A 543 0.70 9.18 23.00
C MET A 543 1.60 7.98 22.72
N SER A 544 1.31 7.24 21.65
CA SER A 544 2.27 6.32 21.01
C SER A 544 2.47 6.68 19.54
N ARG A 545 3.73 6.56 19.09
CA ARG A 545 4.12 6.63 17.68
C ARG A 545 4.57 5.26 17.19
N ILE A 546 4.05 4.83 16.05
CA ILE A 546 4.46 3.59 15.38
C ILE A 546 5.15 3.96 14.07
N TYR A 547 6.28 3.35 13.74
CA TYR A 547 7.00 3.59 12.48
C TYR A 547 7.44 2.27 11.80
N PRO A 548 7.67 2.25 10.47
CA PRO A 548 8.08 1.06 9.73
C PRO A 548 9.47 0.59 10.15
N LYS A 549 9.71 -0.72 10.09
CA LYS A 549 11.03 -1.31 10.40
C LYS A 549 12.07 -1.07 9.30
N GLY A 550 13.35 -0.95 9.68
CA GLY A 550 14.47 -0.66 8.76
C GLY A 550 14.63 -1.61 7.56
N THR A 551 14.20 -2.88 7.69
CA THR A 551 14.18 -3.83 6.55
C THR A 551 13.22 -3.46 5.39
N ARG A 552 12.42 -2.38 5.50
CA ARG A 552 11.55 -1.86 4.42
C ARG A 552 12.27 -0.84 3.55
N MET A 553 13.40 -1.24 2.97
CA MET A 553 14.26 -0.39 2.14
C MET A 553 13.56 0.14 0.87
N ASP A 554 12.48 -0.53 0.44
CA ASP A 554 11.58 -0.14 -0.65
C ASP A 554 10.57 0.96 -0.28
N SER A 555 10.58 1.43 0.98
CA SER A 555 9.58 2.34 1.55
C SER A 555 8.15 1.77 1.56
N SER A 556 7.97 0.45 1.53
CA SER A 556 6.66 -0.20 1.74
C SER A 556 6.06 0.13 3.11
N ASN A 557 4.74 0.06 3.24
CA ASN A 557 4.05 0.31 4.50
C ASN A 557 3.54 -0.98 5.19
N TYR A 558 3.20 -0.85 6.48
CA TYR A 558 2.43 -1.81 7.26
C TYR A 558 0.95 -1.38 7.32
N MET A 559 0.02 -2.31 7.57
CA MET A 559 -1.41 -1.96 7.67
C MET A 559 -1.71 -1.19 8.96
N PRO A 560 -2.13 0.10 8.90
CA PRO A 560 -2.23 0.95 10.08
C PRO A 560 -3.36 0.54 11.04
N GLN A 561 -4.42 -0.10 10.50
CA GLN A 561 -5.60 -0.55 11.24
C GLN A 561 -5.25 -1.34 12.51
N MET A 562 -4.22 -2.19 12.51
CA MET A 562 -3.90 -3.01 13.69
C MET A 562 -3.45 -2.17 14.90
N PHE A 563 -2.82 -1.02 14.65
CA PHE A 563 -2.36 -0.08 15.67
C PHE A 563 -3.46 0.91 16.05
N TRP A 564 -4.28 1.35 15.08
CA TRP A 564 -5.51 2.08 15.38
C TRP A 564 -6.46 1.25 16.26
N ASN A 565 -6.56 -0.07 16.07
CA ASN A 565 -7.39 -0.96 16.90
C ASN A 565 -6.96 -1.02 18.38
N VAL A 566 -5.68 -0.74 18.72
CA VAL A 566 -5.20 -0.57 20.11
C VAL A 566 -5.06 0.91 20.52
N GLY A 567 -5.59 1.83 19.70
CA GLY A 567 -5.71 3.24 20.03
C GLY A 567 -4.46 4.10 19.78
N CYS A 568 -3.42 3.55 19.12
CA CYS A 568 -2.21 4.30 18.81
C CYS A 568 -2.52 5.50 17.92
N GLN A 569 -2.02 6.67 18.29
CA GLN A 569 -2.42 7.94 17.67
C GLN A 569 -1.60 8.25 16.43
N MET A 570 -0.26 8.16 16.55
CA MET A 570 0.68 8.54 15.48
C MET A 570 1.17 7.28 14.74
N VAL A 571 0.32 6.74 13.89
CA VAL A 571 0.65 5.56 13.07
C VAL A 571 1.31 6.05 11.79
N ALA A 572 2.64 6.16 11.80
CA ALA A 572 3.43 6.86 10.79
C ALA A 572 3.76 5.97 9.58
N LEU A 573 3.54 6.50 8.38
CA LEU A 573 3.66 5.81 7.10
C LEU A 573 4.54 6.58 6.09
N ASN A 574 5.08 5.87 5.11
CA ASN A 574 5.86 6.40 3.99
C ASN A 574 4.92 7.02 2.93
N PHE A 575 4.80 8.35 2.92
CA PHE A 575 3.84 9.11 2.08
C PHE A 575 4.16 9.10 0.57
N GLN A 576 5.39 8.75 0.20
CA GLN A 576 5.81 8.52 -1.18
C GLN A 576 5.25 7.21 -1.77
N THR A 577 4.84 6.25 -0.93
CA THR A 577 4.42 4.91 -1.35
C THR A 577 2.91 4.76 -1.29
N MET A 578 2.23 4.89 -2.43
CA MET A 578 0.75 4.85 -2.54
C MET A 578 0.17 3.41 -2.52
N ASP A 579 0.68 2.58 -1.61
CA ASP A 579 0.22 1.19 -1.40
C ASP A 579 -1.10 1.10 -0.62
N VAL A 580 -1.59 -0.11 -0.34
CA VAL A 580 -2.90 -0.33 0.31
C VAL A 580 -3.01 0.34 1.70
N PRO A 581 -1.98 0.29 2.58
CA PRO A 581 -1.91 1.14 3.76
C PRO A 581 -2.11 2.63 3.50
N MET A 582 -1.40 3.21 2.52
CA MET A 582 -1.50 4.64 2.23
C MET A 582 -2.85 5.01 1.60
N GLN A 583 -3.41 4.15 0.74
CA GLN A 583 -4.77 4.25 0.22
C GLN A 583 -5.81 4.30 1.36
N GLN A 584 -5.67 3.43 2.37
CA GLN A 584 -6.53 3.48 3.56
C GLN A 584 -6.35 4.80 4.33
N ASN A 585 -5.11 5.23 4.55
CA ASN A 585 -4.80 6.45 5.30
C ASN A 585 -5.36 7.72 4.62
N MET A 586 -5.07 7.90 3.34
CA MET A 586 -5.52 9.04 2.52
C MET A 586 -7.04 9.11 2.33
N ALA A 587 -7.74 7.98 2.42
CA ALA A 587 -9.19 7.93 2.34
C ALA A 587 -9.89 8.07 3.70
N LEU A 588 -9.28 7.56 4.79
CA LEU A 588 -9.83 7.72 6.14
C LEU A 588 -9.68 9.18 6.63
N PHE A 589 -8.53 9.81 6.41
CA PHE A 589 -8.29 11.22 6.76
C PHE A 589 -8.84 12.24 5.74
N GLU A 590 -9.64 11.82 4.75
CA GLU A 590 -10.51 12.73 3.98
C GLU A 590 -11.67 13.26 4.83
N PHE A 591 -12.13 12.46 5.81
CA PHE A 591 -13.26 12.78 6.67
C PHE A 591 -12.89 13.82 7.76
N ASN A 592 -13.92 14.36 8.43
CA ASN A 592 -13.76 15.42 9.44
C ASN A 592 -13.06 16.70 8.91
N GLY A 593 -13.32 17.06 7.64
CA GLY A 593 -12.80 18.27 7.00
C GLY A 593 -11.33 18.20 6.58
N GLN A 594 -10.83 17.01 6.24
CA GLN A 594 -9.41 16.72 5.98
C GLN A 594 -8.46 17.25 7.07
N CYS A 595 -8.95 17.40 8.31
CA CYS A 595 -8.24 18.17 9.33
C CYS A 595 -7.02 17.44 9.92
N GLY A 596 -6.83 16.16 9.58
CA GLY A 596 -5.73 15.31 10.02
C GLY A 596 -5.90 14.69 11.41
N TYR A 597 -7.06 14.91 12.04
CA TYR A 597 -7.43 14.40 13.36
C TYR A 597 -8.78 13.69 13.29
N LEU A 598 -8.84 12.46 13.80
CA LEU A 598 -10.08 11.69 13.91
C LEU A 598 -10.26 11.20 15.35
N LEU A 599 -11.38 11.57 15.97
CA LEU A 599 -11.71 11.18 17.34
C LEU A 599 -11.85 9.65 17.43
N LYS A 600 -11.22 9.03 18.44
CA LYS A 600 -11.31 7.58 18.67
C LYS A 600 -12.67 7.18 19.23
N HIS A 601 -13.05 5.91 19.07
CA HIS A 601 -14.25 5.35 19.68
C HIS A 601 -14.30 5.56 21.20
N GLU A 602 -15.51 5.70 21.77
CA GLU A 602 -15.75 6.09 23.15
C GLU A 602 -14.98 5.25 24.19
N PHE A 603 -14.97 3.92 24.04
CA PHE A 603 -14.26 3.01 24.97
C PHE A 603 -12.72 3.08 24.87
N MET A 604 -12.20 3.73 23.83
CA MET A 604 -10.77 4.00 23.63
C MET A 604 -10.37 5.39 24.17
N ARG A 605 -11.28 6.01 24.94
CA ARG A 605 -11.15 7.32 25.59
C ARG A 605 -11.61 7.28 27.05
N ARG A 606 -12.73 6.60 27.34
CA ARG A 606 -13.32 6.50 28.69
C ARG A 606 -12.43 5.70 29.66
N PRO A 607 -12.05 6.26 30.83
CA PRO A 607 -11.24 5.54 31.82
C PRO A 607 -12.05 4.44 32.54
N ASP A 608 -13.38 4.55 32.61
CA ASP A 608 -14.26 3.58 33.28
C ASP A 608 -14.57 2.33 32.43
N LYS A 609 -14.07 2.26 31.18
CA LYS A 609 -14.33 1.17 30.24
C LYS A 609 -13.03 0.56 29.74
N GLN A 610 -12.72 -0.66 30.20
CA GLN A 610 -11.71 -1.48 29.56
C GLN A 610 -12.21 -1.96 28.19
N PHE A 611 -11.30 -2.09 27.24
CA PHE A 611 -11.60 -2.53 25.88
C PHE A 611 -10.49 -3.44 25.37
N ASP A 612 -10.86 -4.63 24.88
CA ASP A 612 -9.98 -5.56 24.20
C ASP A 612 -10.44 -5.72 22.74
N PRO A 613 -9.66 -5.27 21.74
CA PRO A 613 -10.00 -5.44 20.34
C PRO A 613 -10.08 -6.92 19.89
N PHE A 614 -9.57 -7.87 20.68
CA PHE A 614 -9.56 -9.31 20.35
C PHE A 614 -10.71 -10.13 20.97
N SER A 615 -11.52 -9.60 21.91
CA SER A 615 -12.58 -10.36 22.60
C SER A 615 -13.95 -9.67 22.69
N VAL A 616 -14.23 -8.77 21.74
CA VAL A 616 -15.42 -7.89 21.62
C VAL A 616 -16.81 -8.59 21.62
N ASP A 617 -16.90 -9.91 21.75
CA ASP A 617 -18.16 -10.68 21.76
C ASP A 617 -19.15 -10.35 22.90
N ARG A 618 -18.74 -9.56 23.91
CA ARG A 618 -19.53 -9.22 25.11
C ARG A 618 -19.60 -7.72 25.42
N ILE A 619 -19.55 -6.85 24.42
CA ILE A 619 -19.70 -5.40 24.64
C ILE A 619 -21.19 -5.02 24.50
N ASP A 620 -21.93 -5.20 25.59
CA ASP A 620 -23.40 -5.06 25.71
C ASP A 620 -24.01 -3.70 25.28
N VAL A 621 -23.18 -2.73 24.88
CA VAL A 621 -23.55 -1.33 24.62
C VAL A 621 -23.28 -0.90 23.17
N VAL A 622 -22.55 -1.69 22.36
CA VAL A 622 -22.31 -1.38 20.94
C VAL A 622 -23.19 -2.24 20.05
N VAL A 623 -23.95 -1.55 19.19
CA VAL A 623 -24.75 -2.19 18.13
C VAL A 623 -23.81 -2.56 16.98
N ALA A 624 -23.51 -3.85 16.87
CA ALA A 624 -22.85 -4.41 15.69
C ALA A 624 -23.75 -4.23 14.44
N SER A 625 -23.16 -4.17 13.25
CA SER A 625 -23.92 -4.05 11.99
C SER A 625 -23.64 -5.20 11.03
N THR A 626 -24.63 -5.53 10.21
CA THR A 626 -24.46 -6.32 8.98
C THR A 626 -24.34 -5.38 7.80
N LEU A 627 -23.38 -5.66 6.91
CA LEU A 627 -23.22 -4.98 5.62
C LEU A 627 -23.38 -6.00 4.47
N SER A 628 -24.23 -5.69 3.51
CA SER A 628 -24.31 -6.41 2.22
C SER A 628 -23.88 -5.49 1.07
N VAL A 629 -23.01 -5.96 0.19
CA VAL A 629 -22.51 -5.22 -0.99
C VAL A 629 -22.78 -6.02 -2.25
N THR A 630 -23.64 -5.52 -3.14
CA THR A 630 -23.88 -6.13 -4.46
C THR A 630 -23.26 -5.26 -5.54
N ILE A 631 -22.27 -5.79 -6.27
CA ILE A 631 -21.67 -5.10 -7.42
C ILE A 631 -22.52 -5.38 -8.66
N LEU A 632 -23.17 -4.34 -9.21
CA LEU A 632 -24.14 -4.49 -10.31
C LEU A 632 -23.50 -4.19 -11.67
N SER A 633 -22.83 -3.05 -11.80
CA SER A 633 -22.20 -2.66 -13.07
C SER A 633 -21.07 -1.67 -12.87
N GLY A 634 -20.30 -1.42 -13.92
CA GLY A 634 -19.31 -0.35 -14.00
C GLY A 634 -19.55 0.53 -15.23
N GLN A 635 -18.98 1.74 -15.24
CA GLN A 635 -19.10 2.68 -16.34
C GLN A 635 -17.73 3.31 -16.63
N PHE A 636 -17.32 3.29 -17.89
CA PHE A 636 -16.08 3.88 -18.42
C PHE A 636 -14.82 3.55 -17.58
N LEU A 637 -14.63 2.27 -17.27
CA LEU A 637 -13.60 1.79 -16.35
C LEU A 637 -12.17 1.80 -16.91
N SER A 638 -11.99 1.81 -18.23
CA SER A 638 -10.66 1.79 -18.84
C SER A 638 -10.68 2.53 -20.17
N ASP A 639 -9.51 3.00 -20.61
CA ASP A 639 -9.29 3.65 -21.90
C ASP A 639 -9.32 2.66 -23.07
N ARG A 640 -9.23 1.35 -22.78
CA ARG A 640 -9.20 0.25 -23.74
C ARG A 640 -10.34 -0.75 -23.50
N SER A 641 -10.78 -1.43 -24.56
CA SER A 641 -11.67 -2.60 -24.44
C SER A 641 -10.91 -3.77 -23.81
N VAL A 642 -11.08 -3.96 -22.50
CA VAL A 642 -10.46 -4.98 -21.68
C VAL A 642 -11.49 -5.56 -20.72
N LYS A 643 -11.31 -6.81 -20.28
CA LYS A 643 -12.18 -7.37 -19.22
C LYS A 643 -11.82 -6.76 -17.87
N THR A 644 -12.79 -6.70 -16.97
CA THR A 644 -12.62 -6.09 -15.64
C THR A 644 -13.22 -6.97 -14.53
N TYR A 645 -12.79 -6.74 -13.30
CA TYR A 645 -13.39 -7.31 -12.09
C TYR A 645 -13.32 -6.31 -10.93
N VAL A 646 -14.14 -6.55 -9.91
CA VAL A 646 -14.16 -5.74 -8.68
C VAL A 646 -13.83 -6.61 -7.48
N GLU A 647 -12.97 -6.11 -6.60
CA GLU A 647 -12.71 -6.69 -5.27
C GLU A 647 -13.32 -5.81 -4.17
N VAL A 648 -13.80 -6.46 -3.12
CA VAL A 648 -14.43 -5.81 -1.96
C VAL A 648 -13.84 -6.40 -0.69
N GLU A 649 -13.29 -5.55 0.16
CA GLU A 649 -12.66 -5.92 1.43
C GLU A 649 -13.11 -4.99 2.56
N LEU A 650 -13.05 -5.50 3.79
CA LEU A 650 -13.39 -4.76 5.00
C LEU A 650 -12.13 -4.62 5.88
N PHE A 651 -11.79 -3.39 6.24
CA PHE A 651 -10.85 -3.10 7.32
C PHE A 651 -11.62 -2.85 8.61
N GLY A 652 -11.03 -3.20 9.75
CA GLY A 652 -11.68 -3.12 11.05
C GLY A 652 -10.92 -3.91 12.12
N LEU A 653 -11.66 -4.43 13.10
CA LEU A 653 -11.13 -5.21 14.20
C LEU A 653 -10.62 -6.60 13.77
N PRO A 654 -9.75 -7.25 14.56
CA PRO A 654 -9.24 -8.60 14.27
C PRO A 654 -10.31 -9.67 14.06
N ARG A 655 -11.52 -9.47 14.62
CA ARG A 655 -12.70 -10.35 14.51
C ARG A 655 -13.72 -9.94 13.44
N ASP A 656 -13.60 -8.75 12.86
CA ASP A 656 -14.46 -8.37 11.74
C ASP A 656 -14.16 -9.27 10.53
N THR A 657 -15.13 -9.42 9.62
CA THR A 657 -15.05 -10.41 8.54
C THR A 657 -13.98 -10.03 7.50
N LYS A 658 -12.75 -10.54 7.68
CA LYS A 658 -11.60 -10.34 6.78
C LYS A 658 -11.71 -11.06 5.42
N ARG A 659 -12.90 -11.50 5.04
CA ARG A 659 -13.15 -12.20 3.76
C ARG A 659 -13.07 -11.18 2.63
N LYS A 660 -12.02 -11.28 1.81
CA LYS A 660 -11.98 -10.57 0.53
C LYS A 660 -12.98 -11.23 -0.42
N TYR A 661 -13.89 -10.43 -0.97
CA TYR A 661 -14.81 -10.83 -2.01
C TYR A 661 -14.33 -10.31 -3.37
N ARG A 662 -14.70 -11.01 -4.44
CA ARG A 662 -14.27 -10.71 -5.81
C ARG A 662 -15.35 -11.13 -6.80
N THR A 663 -15.72 -10.25 -7.74
CA THR A 663 -16.62 -10.59 -8.84
C THR A 663 -15.93 -11.55 -9.82
N LYS A 664 -16.72 -12.29 -10.62
CA LYS A 664 -16.17 -12.91 -11.82
C LYS A 664 -15.62 -11.83 -12.74
N LEU A 665 -14.60 -12.21 -13.53
CA LEU A 665 -14.10 -11.41 -14.63
C LEU A 665 -15.21 -11.29 -15.70
N THR A 666 -15.37 -10.11 -16.32
CA THR A 666 -16.43 -9.91 -17.31
C THR A 666 -16.32 -10.89 -18.49
N SER A 667 -17.46 -11.39 -18.97
CA SER A 667 -17.52 -12.36 -20.07
C SER A 667 -16.96 -11.81 -21.39
N THR A 668 -17.11 -10.50 -21.62
CA THR A 668 -16.58 -9.76 -22.76
C THR A 668 -15.60 -8.68 -22.32
N ALA A 669 -14.73 -8.23 -23.23
CA ALA A 669 -13.78 -7.15 -23.02
C ALA A 669 -14.44 -5.75 -23.05
N ASN A 670 -15.60 -5.62 -22.40
CA ASN A 670 -16.37 -4.37 -22.31
C ASN A 670 -15.99 -3.61 -21.04
N SER A 671 -15.29 -2.48 -21.19
CA SER A 671 -14.96 -1.54 -20.11
C SER A 671 -15.89 -0.32 -20.06
N ILE A 672 -16.76 -0.13 -21.06
CA ILE A 672 -17.69 1.02 -21.15
C ILE A 672 -18.90 0.83 -20.24
N ASN A 673 -19.54 -0.35 -20.26
CA ASN A 673 -20.66 -0.70 -19.37
C ASN A 673 -20.68 -2.18 -18.98
N PRO A 674 -19.63 -2.71 -18.33
CA PRO A 674 -19.67 -4.06 -17.77
C PRO A 674 -20.81 -4.21 -16.75
N VAL A 675 -21.54 -5.32 -16.81
CA VAL A 675 -22.59 -5.69 -15.84
C VAL A 675 -22.20 -7.04 -15.22
N TRP A 676 -22.26 -7.12 -13.90
CA TRP A 676 -21.99 -8.33 -13.12
C TRP A 676 -23.31 -8.86 -12.54
N LYS A 677 -23.51 -10.18 -12.62
CA LYS A 677 -24.60 -10.88 -11.93
C LYS A 677 -23.98 -11.76 -10.84
N GLU A 678 -23.63 -11.13 -9.73
CA GLU A 678 -23.08 -11.75 -8.53
C GLU A 678 -24.08 -11.63 -7.37
N GLU A 679 -24.05 -12.62 -6.48
CA GLU A 679 -24.80 -12.57 -5.22
C GLU A 679 -24.21 -11.52 -4.26
N PRO A 680 -25.00 -10.99 -3.32
CA PRO A 680 -24.51 -10.00 -2.35
C PRO A 680 -23.31 -10.51 -1.53
N PHE A 681 -22.26 -9.69 -1.46
CA PHE A 681 -21.11 -9.92 -0.59
C PHE A 681 -21.47 -9.49 0.83
N VAL A 682 -21.70 -10.45 1.71
CA VAL A 682 -22.18 -10.21 3.09
C VAL A 682 -21.02 -10.21 4.08
N PHE A 683 -20.89 -9.13 4.83
CA PHE A 683 -20.11 -9.02 6.05
C PHE A 683 -21.10 -9.09 7.22
N GLU A 684 -21.34 -10.31 7.69
CA GLU A 684 -22.48 -10.65 8.55
C GLU A 684 -22.49 -9.88 9.88
N LYS A 685 -21.34 -9.87 10.56
CA LYS A 685 -21.14 -9.25 11.87
C LYS A 685 -19.92 -8.34 11.81
N ILE A 686 -20.15 -7.03 11.77
CA ILE A 686 -19.16 -5.97 11.98
C ILE A 686 -19.29 -5.52 13.43
N MET A 687 -18.29 -5.84 14.24
CA MET A 687 -18.32 -5.70 15.70
C MET A 687 -18.36 -4.24 16.15
N MET A 688 -17.61 -3.36 15.48
CA MET A 688 -17.55 -1.92 15.79
C MET A 688 -17.54 -1.08 14.50
N PRO A 689 -18.73 -0.69 13.97
CA PRO A 689 -18.84 0.05 12.71
C PRO A 689 -18.05 1.36 12.62
N GLU A 690 -17.78 2.03 13.76
CA GLU A 690 -16.97 3.26 13.81
C GLU A 690 -15.48 3.03 13.50
N LEU A 691 -14.95 1.84 13.83
CA LEU A 691 -13.56 1.46 13.55
C LEU A 691 -13.39 0.74 12.21
N ALA A 692 -14.50 0.47 11.52
CA ALA A 692 -14.52 -0.32 10.29
C ALA A 692 -14.66 0.55 9.03
N SER A 693 -14.07 0.09 7.93
CA SER A 693 -14.08 0.76 6.63
C SER A 693 -14.22 -0.24 5.48
N LEU A 694 -15.21 -0.01 4.62
CA LEU A 694 -15.43 -0.75 3.38
C LEU A 694 -14.48 -0.22 2.29
N LYS A 695 -13.71 -1.10 1.65
CA LYS A 695 -12.91 -0.78 0.46
C LYS A 695 -13.42 -1.55 -0.75
N ILE A 696 -13.67 -0.83 -1.84
CA ILE A 696 -14.07 -1.36 -3.15
C ILE A 696 -12.98 -0.98 -4.16
N VAL A 697 -12.51 -1.92 -4.97
CA VAL A 697 -11.41 -1.72 -5.93
C VAL A 697 -11.77 -2.32 -7.28
N ALA A 698 -11.59 -1.57 -8.37
CA ALA A 698 -11.72 -2.07 -9.73
C ALA A 698 -10.33 -2.39 -10.34
N PHE A 699 -10.27 -3.46 -11.12
CA PHE A 699 -9.06 -3.96 -11.78
C PHE A 699 -9.34 -4.42 -13.22
N GLU A 700 -8.34 -4.31 -14.09
CA GLU A 700 -8.32 -4.94 -15.40
C GLU A 700 -7.88 -6.42 -15.34
N GLU A 701 -8.17 -7.20 -16.38
CA GLU A 701 -7.55 -8.52 -16.60
C GLU A 701 -6.02 -8.42 -16.53
N GLY A 702 -5.40 -9.23 -15.67
CA GLY A 702 -3.97 -9.13 -15.32
C GLY A 702 -3.66 -8.36 -14.03
N GLY A 703 -4.65 -7.72 -13.39
CA GLY A 703 -4.49 -7.10 -12.07
C GLY A 703 -3.98 -5.65 -12.08
N LYS A 704 -3.93 -4.99 -13.24
CA LYS A 704 -3.70 -3.54 -13.31
C LYS A 704 -4.83 -2.79 -12.59
N PHE A 705 -4.46 -1.88 -11.68
CA PHE A 705 -5.37 -1.01 -10.96
C PHE A 705 -6.14 -0.08 -11.91
N ILE A 706 -7.41 0.17 -11.61
CA ILE A 706 -8.27 1.15 -12.29
C ILE A 706 -8.60 2.33 -11.38
N GLY A 707 -8.93 2.03 -10.13
CA GLY A 707 -9.43 2.99 -9.16
C GLY A 707 -10.12 2.29 -7.99
N HIS A 708 -10.25 3.00 -6.88
CA HIS A 708 -10.82 2.46 -5.65
C HIS A 708 -11.75 3.45 -4.94
N ARG A 709 -12.40 3.01 -3.87
CA ARG A 709 -12.96 3.90 -2.83
C ARG A 709 -12.87 3.18 -1.48
N VAL A 710 -12.48 3.91 -0.43
CA VAL A 710 -12.65 3.47 0.97
C VAL A 710 -13.69 4.36 1.62
N ILE A 711 -14.58 3.78 2.43
CA ILE A 711 -15.66 4.49 3.13
C ILE A 711 -15.82 3.91 4.55
N PRO A 712 -15.74 4.71 5.62
CA PRO A 712 -16.09 4.27 6.98
C PRO A 712 -17.55 3.80 7.07
N ILE A 713 -17.85 2.71 7.79
CA ILE A 713 -19.20 2.12 7.80
C ILE A 713 -20.27 3.07 8.41
N ILE A 714 -19.85 4.00 9.27
CA ILE A 714 -20.68 5.07 9.82
C ILE A 714 -21.03 6.20 8.82
N ALA A 715 -20.41 6.20 7.63
CA ALA A 715 -20.62 7.20 6.58
C ALA A 715 -21.23 6.61 5.29
N VAL A 716 -21.44 5.29 5.22
CA VAL A 716 -22.07 4.60 4.07
C VAL A 716 -23.58 4.78 4.10
N HIS A 717 -24.17 5.27 3.01
CA HIS A 717 -25.61 5.18 2.78
C HIS A 717 -26.04 3.82 2.23
N SER A 718 -27.27 3.41 2.55
CA SER A 718 -27.90 2.20 2.00
C SER A 718 -28.74 2.53 0.77
N GLY A 719 -28.59 1.71 -0.27
CA GLY A 719 -29.36 1.77 -1.51
C GLY A 719 -28.54 1.55 -2.76
N TYR A 720 -29.18 1.81 -3.90
CA TYR A 720 -28.55 1.80 -5.21
C TYR A 720 -27.75 3.09 -5.42
N HIS A 721 -26.42 3.01 -5.49
CA HIS A 721 -25.55 4.19 -5.56
C HIS A 721 -24.49 4.08 -6.65
N HIS A 722 -24.10 5.23 -7.20
CA HIS A 722 -22.92 5.38 -8.03
C HIS A 722 -21.70 5.73 -7.17
N VAL A 723 -20.77 4.79 -7.03
CA VAL A 723 -19.44 5.01 -6.45
C VAL A 723 -18.55 5.57 -7.56
N CYS A 724 -18.15 6.84 -7.46
CA CYS A 724 -17.10 7.39 -8.32
C CYS A 724 -15.73 6.94 -7.79
N LEU A 725 -14.87 6.41 -8.65
CA LEU A 725 -13.59 5.86 -8.22
C LEU A 725 -12.51 6.92 -8.04
N ARG A 726 -11.49 6.57 -7.26
CA ARG A 726 -10.37 7.40 -6.84
C ARG A 726 -9.05 6.75 -7.24
N SER A 727 -8.03 7.58 -7.53
CA SER A 727 -6.64 7.13 -7.64
C SER A 727 -6.16 6.52 -6.32
N GLU A 728 -4.98 5.91 -6.36
CA GLU A 728 -4.23 5.40 -5.22
C GLU A 728 -4.03 6.50 -4.15
N SER A 729 -3.76 7.72 -4.59
CA SER A 729 -3.63 8.95 -3.80
C SER A 729 -4.95 9.60 -3.35
N ASN A 730 -6.08 8.89 -3.49
CA ASN A 730 -7.45 9.34 -3.19
C ASN A 730 -7.92 10.60 -3.96
N MET A 731 -7.42 10.85 -5.18
CA MET A 731 -7.89 11.93 -6.08
C MET A 731 -9.05 11.43 -6.97
N PRO A 732 -10.09 12.23 -7.28
CA PRO A 732 -11.28 11.79 -8.01
C PRO A 732 -11.04 11.54 -9.50
N LEU A 733 -11.35 10.32 -9.94
CA LEU A 733 -11.26 9.91 -11.35
C LEU A 733 -12.58 10.26 -12.06
N THR A 734 -12.51 11.11 -13.08
CA THR A 734 -13.72 11.66 -13.74
C THR A 734 -14.48 10.60 -14.57
N MET A 735 -13.76 9.68 -15.24
CA MET A 735 -14.38 8.66 -16.09
C MET A 735 -14.98 7.46 -15.33
N PRO A 736 -14.22 6.73 -14.48
CA PRO A 736 -14.66 5.43 -13.97
C PRO A 736 -15.62 5.53 -12.78
N SER A 737 -16.72 4.79 -12.83
CA SER A 737 -17.66 4.61 -11.72
C SER A 737 -18.15 3.16 -11.63
N LEU A 738 -18.49 2.72 -10.43
CA LEU A 738 -19.25 1.50 -10.18
C LEU A 738 -20.67 1.85 -9.75
N PHE A 739 -21.63 1.02 -10.14
CA PHE A 739 -23.00 1.06 -9.65
C PHE A 739 -23.23 -0.17 -8.76
N VAL A 740 -23.67 0.07 -7.53
CA VAL A 740 -23.73 -0.93 -6.46
C VAL A 740 -25.06 -0.82 -5.71
N TYR A 741 -25.49 -1.92 -5.08
CA TYR A 741 -26.48 -1.89 -4.01
C TYR A 741 -25.79 -2.15 -2.67
N LEU A 742 -25.96 -1.23 -1.73
CA LEU A 742 -25.45 -1.33 -0.37
C LEU A 742 -26.64 -1.49 0.60
N GLU A 743 -26.53 -2.40 1.57
CA GLU A 743 -27.49 -2.52 2.66
C GLU A 743 -26.74 -2.60 3.98
N VAL A 744 -26.91 -1.57 4.82
CA VAL A 744 -26.40 -1.54 6.19
C VAL A 744 -27.58 -1.60 7.16
N LYS A 745 -27.48 -2.50 8.14
CA LYS A 745 -28.51 -2.74 9.15
C LYS A 745 -27.87 -3.19 10.45
N ASP A 746 -28.60 -3.07 11.55
CA ASP A 746 -28.16 -3.60 12.84
C ASP A 746 -28.10 -5.13 12.80
N TYR A 747 -27.05 -5.70 13.40
CA TYR A 747 -26.87 -7.15 13.46
C TYR A 747 -27.81 -7.74 14.52
N VAL A 748 -28.70 -8.63 14.08
CA VAL A 748 -29.64 -9.36 14.94
C VAL A 748 -29.28 -10.84 14.85
N PRO A 749 -28.86 -11.50 15.95
CA PRO A 749 -28.65 -12.96 15.95
C PRO A 749 -29.94 -13.70 15.60
N ASP A 750 -29.85 -14.77 14.80
CA ASP A 750 -31.02 -15.54 14.34
C ASP A 750 -31.95 -15.97 15.50
N ALA A 751 -31.38 -16.37 16.64
CA ALA A 751 -32.11 -16.77 17.84
C ALA A 751 -33.02 -15.66 18.43
N TRP A 752 -32.80 -14.39 18.07
CA TRP A 752 -33.55 -13.23 18.54
C TRP A 752 -34.36 -12.55 17.43
N ALA A 753 -34.31 -13.03 16.18
CA ALA A 753 -34.94 -12.40 15.02
C ALA A 753 -36.47 -12.21 15.20
N ASP A 754 -37.18 -13.24 15.66
CA ASP A 754 -38.63 -13.17 15.94
C ASP A 754 -38.95 -12.15 17.05
N LEU A 755 -38.10 -12.03 18.07
CA LEU A 755 -38.26 -11.05 19.15
C LEU A 755 -38.07 -9.62 18.63
N THR A 756 -37.08 -9.37 17.78
CA THR A 756 -36.88 -8.05 17.16
C THR A 756 -38.01 -7.69 16.19
N ILE A 757 -38.59 -8.66 15.49
CA ILE A 757 -39.81 -8.45 14.67
C ILE A 757 -41.02 -8.11 15.56
N ALA A 758 -41.16 -8.75 16.73
CA ALA A 758 -42.22 -8.42 17.69
C ALA A 758 -42.04 -7.03 18.31
N LEU A 759 -40.81 -6.65 18.69
CA LEU A 759 -40.49 -5.35 19.29
C LEU A 759 -40.62 -4.19 18.31
N SER A 760 -40.26 -4.39 17.03
CA SER A 760 -40.40 -3.36 15.99
C SER A 760 -41.83 -3.16 15.50
N ASN A 761 -42.75 -4.11 15.73
CA ASN A 761 -44.18 -3.91 15.48
C ASN A 761 -45.07 -4.73 16.44
N PRO A 762 -45.21 -4.30 17.71
CA PRO A 762 -45.95 -5.05 18.73
C PRO A 762 -47.44 -5.14 18.40
N ILE A 763 -48.02 -4.10 17.80
CA ILE A 763 -49.45 -4.09 17.40
C ILE A 763 -49.73 -5.18 16.37
N LYS A 764 -48.85 -5.38 15.37
CA LYS A 764 -48.96 -6.48 14.40
C LYS A 764 -48.75 -7.84 15.07
N PHE A 765 -47.81 -7.95 16.01
CA PHE A 765 -47.57 -9.21 16.73
C PHE A 765 -48.79 -9.63 17.56
N PHE A 766 -49.29 -8.74 18.44
CA PHE A 766 -50.45 -9.02 19.28
C PHE A 766 -51.72 -9.25 18.45
N SER A 767 -51.99 -8.46 17.41
CA SER A 767 -53.19 -8.70 16.56
C SER A 767 -53.11 -9.99 15.73
N LEU A 768 -51.93 -10.54 15.47
CA LEU A 768 -51.78 -11.90 14.91
C LEU A 768 -51.98 -12.98 15.97
N GLN A 769 -51.57 -12.73 17.23
CA GLN A 769 -51.83 -13.61 18.37
C GLN A 769 -53.33 -13.65 18.74
N GLU A 770 -54.02 -12.51 18.70
CA GLU A 770 -55.47 -12.38 18.85
C GLU A 770 -56.21 -13.10 17.73
N LYS A 771 -55.84 -12.90 16.46
CA LYS A 771 -56.46 -13.65 15.35
C LYS A 771 -56.26 -15.15 15.48
N ARG A 772 -55.10 -15.60 15.97
CA ARG A 772 -54.87 -17.02 16.30
C ARG A 772 -55.77 -17.49 17.45
N SER A 773 -55.94 -16.69 18.51
CA SER A 773 -56.77 -17.07 19.66
C SER A 773 -58.28 -16.95 19.43
N VAL A 774 -58.72 -16.12 18.48
CA VAL A 774 -60.11 -16.06 17.98
C VAL A 774 -60.40 -17.26 17.08
N ASN A 775 -59.51 -17.58 16.13
CA ASN A 775 -59.64 -18.80 15.31
C ASN A 775 -59.60 -20.10 16.13
N LEU A 776 -59.03 -20.08 17.34
CA LEU A 776 -59.08 -21.19 18.30
C LEU A 776 -60.37 -21.22 19.15
N LYS A 777 -61.15 -20.13 19.19
CA LYS A 777 -62.45 -20.05 19.90
C LYS A 777 -63.63 -20.48 19.02
N ASP A 778 -63.59 -20.22 17.71
CA ASP A 778 -64.59 -20.72 16.74
C ASP A 778 -64.49 -22.24 16.47
N GLY A 779 -63.62 -22.96 17.18
CA GLY A 779 -63.23 -24.34 16.86
C GLY A 779 -63.32 -25.36 18.01
N SER A 780 -64.09 -25.11 19.07
CA SER A 780 -64.33 -26.13 20.12
C SER A 780 -65.67 -26.00 20.83
N GLU A 781 -66.56 -26.97 20.62
CA GLU A 781 -67.70 -27.27 21.46
C GLU A 781 -67.52 -28.73 21.96
N VAL A 782 -67.66 -28.97 23.28
CA VAL A 782 -67.62 -30.31 23.94
C VAL A 782 -66.23 -31.01 23.89
N GLU A 783 -65.61 -31.51 24.97
CA GLU A 783 -65.99 -31.67 26.40
C GLU A 783 -64.75 -31.58 27.34
N ARG A 784 -64.96 -31.57 28.66
CA ARG A 784 -63.96 -31.87 29.70
C ARG A 784 -64.47 -32.99 30.62
N PRO A 785 -63.57 -33.73 31.31
CA PRO A 785 -63.32 -33.35 32.71
C PRO A 785 -61.83 -33.41 33.13
N ASP A 786 -61.51 -32.69 34.21
CA ASP A 786 -60.16 -32.54 34.77
C ASP A 786 -59.75 -33.71 35.70
N MET A 787 -58.46 -34.06 35.73
CA MET A 787 -57.76 -34.34 37.00
C MET A 787 -56.27 -33.93 36.94
N GLN A 788 -55.66 -33.72 38.11
CA GLN A 788 -54.46 -32.88 38.24
C GLN A 788 -53.11 -33.61 38.18
N ARG A 789 -52.10 -32.86 37.69
CA ARG A 789 -50.65 -32.95 37.96
C ARG A 789 -49.92 -34.24 37.52
N ASN A 790 -48.96 -34.04 36.60
CA ASN A 790 -47.53 -34.10 36.97
C ASN A 790 -46.64 -33.35 35.97
N PHE A 791 -45.46 -32.94 36.45
CA PHE A 791 -44.34 -32.51 35.60
C PHE A 791 -43.45 -33.74 35.32
N SER A 792 -43.05 -33.97 34.06
CA SER A 792 -41.78 -34.63 33.73
C SER A 792 -41.42 -34.47 32.25
N PHE A 793 -40.11 -34.45 31.97
CA PHE A 793 -39.55 -34.58 30.62
C PHE A 793 -39.61 -36.05 30.15
N PRO A 794 -39.69 -36.31 28.83
CA PRO A 794 -39.30 -37.59 28.25
C PRO A 794 -37.94 -37.49 27.53
N GLU A 795 -36.95 -38.28 27.97
CA GLU A 795 -35.79 -38.63 27.15
C GLU A 795 -36.18 -39.67 26.08
N ASN A 796 -35.24 -39.99 25.17
CA ASN A 796 -35.40 -41.05 24.17
C ASN A 796 -35.83 -42.40 24.79
N ASN A 797 -36.70 -43.15 24.10
CA ASN A 797 -36.32 -44.44 23.50
C ASN A 797 -37.46 -45.14 22.73
N GLY A 798 -37.10 -45.75 21.59
CA GLY A 798 -37.48 -47.10 21.15
C GLY A 798 -38.96 -47.50 20.92
N ILE A 799 -39.20 -48.22 19.83
CA ILE A 799 -40.36 -49.13 19.65
C ILE A 799 -39.81 -50.53 19.27
N PRO A 800 -40.41 -51.66 19.71
CA PRO A 800 -39.72 -52.95 19.82
C PRO A 800 -40.29 -54.09 18.94
N GLU A 801 -39.82 -55.32 19.24
CA GLU A 801 -40.24 -56.64 18.72
C GLU A 801 -39.91 -56.93 17.24
N SER A 802 -39.14 -57.94 16.79
CA SER A 802 -38.57 -59.22 17.29
C SER A 802 -39.17 -60.46 16.60
N THR A 803 -38.34 -61.15 15.81
CA THR A 803 -38.56 -62.55 15.41
C THR A 803 -37.21 -63.28 15.29
N ARG A 804 -37.22 -64.61 15.15
CA ARG A 804 -36.10 -65.50 15.56
C ARG A 804 -35.38 -66.20 14.39
N LYS A 805 -34.05 -66.33 14.50
CA LYS A 805 -33.13 -67.22 13.72
C LYS A 805 -32.92 -66.74 12.25
N PHE A 806 -31.92 -67.17 11.46
CA PHE A 806 -31.03 -68.35 11.54
C PHE A 806 -29.57 -68.07 11.04
N SER A 807 -28.65 -68.93 11.51
CA SER A 807 -27.31 -69.29 11.00
C SER A 807 -26.69 -68.63 9.74
N THR A 808 -25.45 -68.16 9.88
CA THR A 808 -24.45 -68.01 8.80
C THR A 808 -23.66 -69.30 8.55
N PRO A 809 -23.45 -69.73 7.29
CA PRO A 809 -22.50 -70.80 6.95
C PRO A 809 -21.04 -70.33 6.77
N PHE A 810 -20.12 -71.23 7.06
CA PHE A 810 -18.72 -71.28 6.59
C PHE A 810 -18.65 -71.52 5.07
N ALA A 811 -17.53 -71.38 4.34
CA ALA A 811 -16.28 -70.63 4.48
C ALA A 811 -15.44 -70.84 3.19
N ASN A 812 -14.29 -70.17 3.05
CA ASN A 812 -13.07 -70.77 2.46
C ASN A 812 -11.83 -69.89 2.76
N GLY A 813 -10.76 -70.51 3.25
CA GLY A 813 -9.38 -69.97 3.28
C GLY A 813 -8.49 -70.84 2.36
N PRO A 814 -7.23 -71.15 2.70
CA PRO A 814 -6.34 -70.64 3.77
C PRO A 814 -5.41 -69.53 3.18
N ALA A 815 -4.18 -69.20 3.59
CA ALA A 815 -3.22 -69.71 4.58
C ALA A 815 -2.27 -68.56 5.03
N GLY A 816 -1.44 -68.68 6.07
CA GLY A 816 -1.23 -69.78 7.00
C GLY A 816 -0.12 -69.48 8.02
N ALA A 817 0.27 -70.51 8.79
CA ALA A 817 1.22 -70.49 9.93
C ALA A 817 0.73 -69.70 11.17
N ALA A 818 0.80 -70.35 12.34
CA ALA A 818 0.31 -69.82 13.60
C ALA A 818 1.38 -69.89 14.69
N ALA A 819 1.23 -68.99 15.68
CA ALA A 819 1.66 -69.08 17.08
C ALA A 819 3.00 -69.78 17.42
N LEU A 820 3.91 -68.99 18.03
CA LEU A 820 4.74 -69.47 19.12
C LEU A 820 4.98 -68.34 20.13
N VAL A 821 4.76 -68.63 21.42
CA VAL A 821 4.98 -67.70 22.53
C VAL A 821 6.47 -67.66 22.89
N LYS A 822 7.01 -66.46 23.16
CA LYS A 822 8.27 -66.29 23.91
C LYS A 822 8.34 -64.91 24.57
N ASP A 823 9.11 -64.84 25.65
CA ASP A 823 9.18 -63.69 26.55
C ASP A 823 9.89 -62.45 25.99
N GLY A 824 9.38 -61.30 26.45
CA GLY A 824 10.09 -60.08 26.83
C GLY A 824 11.34 -59.61 26.07
N ASN A 825 11.23 -58.45 25.43
CA ASN A 825 12.27 -57.42 25.60
C ASN A 825 11.75 -55.98 25.40
N MET A 826 12.42 -55.01 26.03
CA MET A 826 12.28 -53.58 25.74
C MET A 826 13.13 -53.21 24.52
N LYS A 827 12.62 -53.37 23.27
CA LYS A 827 13.44 -53.04 22.08
C LYS A 827 12.73 -52.74 20.75
N GLU A 828 11.59 -52.04 20.74
CA GLU A 828 10.89 -51.74 19.47
C GLU A 828 10.29 -50.32 19.37
N VAL A 829 11.13 -49.28 19.53
CA VAL A 829 10.80 -47.88 19.15
C VAL A 829 12.00 -47.23 18.42
N THR A 830 12.75 -48.04 17.68
CA THR A 830 14.15 -47.75 17.29
C THR A 830 14.38 -47.74 15.77
N GLN A 831 13.47 -47.13 15.03
CA GLN A 831 13.75 -46.49 13.73
C GLN A 831 12.59 -45.55 13.38
N LEU A 832 12.89 -44.26 13.20
CA LEU A 832 12.12 -43.41 12.29
C LEU A 832 12.86 -43.47 10.95
N PRO A 833 12.16 -43.48 9.80
CA PRO A 833 12.83 -43.29 8.51
C PRO A 833 13.56 -41.95 8.50
N GLU A 834 14.61 -41.79 7.67
CA GLU A 834 15.29 -40.49 7.59
C GLU A 834 14.36 -39.37 7.11
N PRO A 835 14.52 -38.12 7.60
CA PRO A 835 13.87 -36.99 7.00
C PRO A 835 14.33 -36.81 5.55
N GLN A 836 13.37 -36.63 4.66
CA GLN A 836 13.56 -36.32 3.25
C GLN A 836 12.68 -35.10 2.92
N THR A 837 13.30 -34.09 2.30
CA THR A 837 12.65 -32.90 1.73
C THR A 837 12.53 -33.08 0.22
N ALA A 838 11.77 -32.21 -0.46
CA ALA A 838 11.76 -32.11 -1.92
C ALA A 838 13.18 -32.02 -2.52
N SER A 839 13.48 -32.82 -3.53
CA SER A 839 14.63 -32.57 -4.41
C SER A 839 14.36 -31.38 -5.34
N LEU A 840 15.42 -30.68 -5.76
CA LEU A 840 15.32 -29.58 -6.75
C LEU A 840 14.64 -30.05 -8.06
N ALA A 841 14.90 -31.29 -8.48
CA ALA A 841 14.29 -31.90 -9.65
C ALA A 841 12.77 -32.09 -9.50
N GLU A 842 12.25 -32.49 -8.33
CA GLU A 842 10.80 -32.53 -8.07
C GLU A 842 10.16 -31.15 -8.20
N LEU A 843 10.79 -30.12 -7.62
CA LEU A 843 10.28 -28.75 -7.65
C LEU A 843 10.22 -28.20 -9.10
N GLN A 844 11.23 -28.50 -9.91
CA GLN A 844 11.26 -28.15 -11.34
C GLN A 844 10.20 -28.91 -12.17
N GLN A 845 9.81 -30.13 -11.78
CA GLN A 845 8.71 -30.87 -12.41
C GLN A 845 7.31 -30.34 -12.02
N MET A 846 7.21 -29.42 -11.05
CA MET A 846 5.90 -28.91 -10.62
C MET A 846 5.21 -28.09 -11.72
N LYS A 847 3.91 -28.36 -11.91
CA LYS A 847 3.02 -27.75 -12.91
C LYS A 847 2.98 -26.21 -12.88
N LEU A 848 3.36 -25.58 -11.77
CA LEU A 848 3.47 -24.12 -11.64
C LEU A 848 4.80 -23.59 -12.20
N PHE A 849 5.92 -24.27 -11.96
CA PHE A 849 7.22 -23.92 -12.54
C PHE A 849 7.23 -24.14 -14.07
N LEU A 850 6.72 -25.29 -14.54
CA LEU A 850 6.58 -25.56 -15.98
C LEU A 850 5.66 -24.58 -16.73
N LYS A 851 4.78 -23.86 -16.02
CA LYS A 851 3.99 -22.74 -16.58
C LYS A 851 4.82 -21.45 -16.68
N LEU A 852 5.70 -21.18 -15.72
CA LEU A 852 6.60 -20.02 -15.74
C LEU A 852 7.56 -20.11 -16.93
N LEU A 853 8.23 -21.25 -17.12
CA LEU A 853 9.11 -21.45 -18.29
C LEU A 853 8.38 -21.18 -19.63
N LYS A 854 7.13 -21.65 -19.77
CA LYS A 854 6.29 -21.42 -20.96
C LYS A 854 5.72 -19.99 -21.11
N LYS A 855 5.86 -19.14 -20.08
CA LYS A 855 5.66 -17.69 -20.16
C LYS A 855 6.95 -17.03 -20.64
N GLN A 856 8.06 -17.34 -20.00
CA GLN A 856 9.39 -16.78 -20.28
C GLN A 856 9.84 -17.06 -21.73
N GLU A 857 9.64 -18.27 -22.24
CA GLU A 857 9.88 -18.66 -23.64
C GLU A 857 9.13 -17.78 -24.64
N LYS A 858 7.90 -17.35 -24.32
CA LYS A 858 7.09 -16.48 -25.18
C LYS A 858 7.56 -15.03 -25.15
N GLU A 859 7.98 -14.56 -23.97
CA GLU A 859 8.46 -13.19 -23.79
C GLU A 859 9.78 -12.95 -24.54
N LEU A 860 10.69 -13.92 -24.54
CA LEU A 860 11.91 -13.87 -25.37
C LEU A 860 11.55 -13.84 -26.86
N LYS A 861 10.67 -14.75 -27.33
CA LYS A 861 10.20 -14.77 -28.73
C LYS A 861 9.44 -13.51 -29.15
N GLU A 862 8.82 -12.78 -28.23
CA GLU A 862 8.21 -11.47 -28.51
C GLU A 862 9.28 -10.36 -28.60
N LEU A 863 10.31 -10.41 -27.75
CA LEU A 863 11.42 -9.46 -27.74
C LEU A 863 12.31 -9.62 -28.98
N GLU A 864 12.60 -10.86 -29.40
CA GLU A 864 13.25 -11.21 -30.67
C GLU A 864 12.52 -10.59 -31.88
N ARG A 865 11.19 -10.75 -31.94
CA ARG A 865 10.36 -10.18 -33.03
C ARG A 865 10.37 -8.64 -33.01
N LYS A 866 10.40 -8.01 -31.84
CA LYS A 866 10.50 -6.54 -31.71
C LYS A 866 11.87 -6.04 -32.17
N GLY A 867 12.95 -6.73 -31.82
CA GLY A 867 14.31 -6.39 -32.26
C GLY A 867 14.46 -6.47 -33.78
N SER A 868 14.08 -7.60 -34.38
CA SER A 868 14.13 -7.75 -35.84
C SER A 868 13.26 -6.74 -36.58
N LYS A 869 12.05 -6.42 -36.08
CA LYS A 869 11.20 -5.39 -36.69
C LYS A 869 11.82 -3.99 -36.63
N ARG A 870 12.50 -3.62 -35.53
CA ARG A 870 13.22 -2.34 -35.43
C ARG A 870 14.41 -2.27 -36.40
N ARG A 871 15.15 -3.37 -36.59
CA ARG A 871 16.25 -3.46 -37.57
C ARG A 871 15.72 -3.30 -39.00
N GLU A 872 14.61 -3.97 -39.33
CA GLU A 872 13.92 -3.84 -40.63
C GLU A 872 13.44 -2.40 -40.89
N GLU A 873 12.83 -1.75 -39.89
CA GLU A 873 12.41 -0.34 -39.96
C GLU A 873 13.60 0.63 -40.15
N LEU A 874 14.73 0.38 -39.48
CA LEU A 874 15.94 1.19 -39.60
C LEU A 874 16.60 1.03 -40.98
N LEU A 875 16.71 -0.20 -41.49
CA LEU A 875 17.20 -0.47 -42.84
C LEU A 875 16.31 0.22 -43.87
N GLN A 876 14.97 0.05 -43.78
CA GLN A 876 14.02 0.69 -44.69
C GLN A 876 14.08 2.23 -44.66
N LYS A 877 14.24 2.84 -43.47
CA LYS A 877 14.50 4.29 -43.31
C LYS A 877 15.72 4.72 -44.15
N TYR A 878 16.83 3.99 -44.05
CA TYR A 878 18.05 4.34 -44.77
C TYR A 878 17.99 4.03 -46.27
N SER A 879 17.31 2.95 -46.71
CA SER A 879 17.05 2.70 -48.13
C SER A 879 16.30 3.85 -48.81
N VAL A 880 15.39 4.52 -48.09
CA VAL A 880 14.71 5.74 -48.60
C VAL A 880 15.68 6.94 -48.66
N LEU A 881 16.50 7.14 -47.62
CA LEU A 881 17.50 8.23 -47.60
C LEU A 881 18.55 8.10 -48.72
N PHE A 882 18.99 6.88 -49.04
CA PHE A 882 19.90 6.63 -50.17
C PHE A 882 19.27 6.93 -51.55
N LEU A 883 17.94 6.94 -51.66
CA LEU A 883 17.21 7.23 -52.92
C LEU A 883 16.92 8.73 -53.14
N GLU A 884 16.93 9.57 -52.11
CA GLU A 884 16.68 11.01 -52.24
C GLU A 884 17.72 11.73 -53.13
N PRO A 885 19.05 11.50 -52.98
CA PRO A 885 20.07 12.06 -53.87
C PRO A 885 19.86 11.67 -55.35
N VAL A 886 19.46 10.42 -55.59
CA VAL A 886 19.26 9.88 -56.95
C VAL A 886 18.06 10.54 -57.63
N CYS A 887 16.97 10.77 -56.89
CA CYS A 887 15.75 11.41 -57.40
C CYS A 887 15.95 12.87 -57.87
N ALA A 888 16.96 13.58 -57.35
CA ALA A 888 17.28 14.95 -57.77
C ALA A 888 17.66 15.04 -59.27
N ARG A 889 18.18 13.96 -59.85
CA ARG A 889 18.63 13.88 -61.25
C ARG A 889 17.48 13.93 -62.28
N GLY A 890 16.23 13.66 -61.88
CA GLY A 890 15.13 13.35 -62.80
C GLY A 890 14.26 14.52 -63.32
N LYS A 891 14.26 15.70 -62.69
CA LYS A 891 13.20 16.72 -62.90
C LYS A 891 13.59 17.93 -63.79
N LYS A 892 13.99 17.69 -65.05
CA LYS A 892 14.00 18.73 -66.10
C LYS A 892 13.60 18.21 -67.51
N ARG A 893 12.30 18.16 -67.82
CA ARG A 893 11.79 18.42 -69.20
C ARG A 893 10.27 18.70 -69.27
N SER A 894 9.96 19.91 -69.74
CA SER A 894 8.76 20.37 -70.48
C SER A 894 7.33 19.98 -70.06
N MET A 895 6.51 20.99 -69.76
CA MET A 895 5.42 21.43 -70.66
C MET A 895 4.98 22.87 -70.31
N HIS A 896 4.01 23.46 -71.04
CA HIS A 896 3.79 24.91 -71.05
C HIS A 896 2.32 25.37 -71.07
N SER A 897 2.12 26.66 -70.71
CA SER A 897 0.88 27.45 -70.80
C SER A 897 -0.19 27.22 -69.69
N ARG A 898 -1.06 28.20 -69.33
CA ARG A 898 -1.30 29.56 -69.89
C ARG A 898 -1.70 30.58 -68.78
N LYS A 899 -1.58 31.88 -69.09
CA LYS A 899 -1.73 33.08 -68.21
C LYS A 899 -3.14 33.19 -67.57
N THR A 900 -3.39 33.85 -66.42
CA THR A 900 -3.31 35.32 -66.10
C THR A 900 -3.61 35.57 -64.58
N GLN A 901 -3.36 36.71 -63.88
CA GLN A 901 -2.81 38.06 -64.17
C GLN A 901 -2.36 38.83 -62.87
N LYS A 902 -1.31 39.68 -62.97
CA LYS A 902 -1.08 40.98 -62.22
C LYS A 902 -0.91 41.01 -60.67
N LYS A 903 -0.13 41.94 -60.05
CA LYS A 903 0.92 42.91 -60.48
C LYS A 903 1.71 43.49 -59.25
N ARG A 904 2.89 44.10 -59.51
CA ARG A 904 3.87 44.83 -58.65
C ARG A 904 4.98 43.94 -58.05
N SER A 905 6.31 44.08 -58.29
CA SER A 905 7.24 45.13 -58.80
C SER A 905 7.63 46.21 -57.79
N LEU A 906 8.89 46.65 -57.59
CA LEU A 906 10.20 46.53 -58.30
C LEU A 906 11.35 46.28 -57.25
N THR A 907 12.69 46.24 -57.41
CA THR A 907 13.79 46.09 -58.43
C THR A 907 15.10 45.93 -57.59
N THR A 908 15.89 44.83 -57.57
CA THR A 908 16.88 44.26 -58.54
C THR A 908 18.27 44.93 -58.63
N GLY A 909 19.32 44.13 -58.37
CA GLY A 909 20.67 44.23 -58.96
C GLY A 909 21.79 43.72 -58.04
N ASP A 910 22.85 43.03 -58.49
CA ASP A 910 23.03 42.19 -59.69
C ASP A 910 24.27 41.27 -59.52
N VAL A 911 24.53 40.36 -60.48
CA VAL A 911 25.74 39.54 -60.70
C VAL A 911 25.98 38.35 -59.75
N GLY A 912 26.50 37.25 -60.32
CA GLY A 912 26.98 36.05 -59.62
C GLY A 912 27.97 35.26 -60.49
N THR A 913 28.45 34.11 -59.99
CA THR A 913 29.48 33.28 -60.66
C THR A 913 29.06 31.81 -60.69
N CYS A 914 29.49 31.06 -61.72
CA CYS A 914 29.13 29.65 -61.95
C CYS A 914 30.19 28.68 -61.38
N VAL A 915 29.77 27.47 -60.99
CA VAL A 915 30.63 26.37 -60.48
C VAL A 915 30.47 25.13 -61.38
N GLN A 916 31.52 24.32 -61.51
CA GLN A 916 31.60 23.23 -62.49
C GLN A 916 30.91 21.92 -62.07
N PRO A 917 30.60 21.01 -63.02
CA PRO A 917 29.86 19.77 -62.72
C PRO A 917 30.64 18.69 -61.96
N VAL A 918 31.98 18.75 -61.92
CA VAL A 918 32.81 17.66 -61.33
C VAL A 918 32.68 17.64 -59.80
N GLU A 919 32.74 18.81 -59.15
CA GLU A 919 32.52 18.92 -57.69
C GLU A 919 31.17 18.37 -57.23
N MET A 920 30.16 18.31 -58.11
CA MET A 920 28.84 17.76 -57.77
C MET A 920 28.80 16.23 -57.71
N ALA A 921 29.78 15.53 -58.28
CA ALA A 921 29.89 14.08 -58.15
C ALA A 921 30.57 13.69 -56.84
N GLU A 922 31.77 14.24 -56.59
CA GLU A 922 32.57 13.95 -55.39
C GLU A 922 31.82 14.32 -54.09
N LYS A 923 31.08 15.44 -54.08
CA LYS A 923 30.21 15.84 -52.95
C LYS A 923 29.03 14.88 -52.74
N LEU A 924 28.58 14.17 -53.77
CA LEU A 924 27.48 13.20 -53.66
C LEU A 924 27.98 11.88 -53.07
N ASP A 925 29.11 11.37 -53.55
CA ASP A 925 29.72 10.14 -53.02
C ASP A 925 30.17 10.33 -51.57
N SER A 926 30.70 11.51 -51.20
CA SER A 926 30.99 11.88 -49.81
C SER A 926 29.74 11.86 -48.92
N GLN A 927 28.58 12.30 -49.42
CA GLN A 927 27.31 12.27 -48.67
C GLN A 927 26.74 10.85 -48.54
N VAL A 928 26.96 9.98 -49.53
CA VAL A 928 26.58 8.57 -49.44
C VAL A 928 27.47 7.84 -48.41
N LEU A 929 28.78 8.11 -48.38
CA LEU A 929 29.70 7.58 -47.38
C LEU A 929 29.31 8.00 -45.94
N GLU A 930 29.01 9.28 -45.71
CA GLU A 930 28.50 9.75 -44.40
C GLU A 930 27.20 9.04 -43.96
N LEU A 931 26.33 8.67 -44.90
CA LEU A 931 25.09 7.94 -44.61
C LEU A 931 25.33 6.45 -44.35
N ILE A 932 26.35 5.85 -44.97
CA ILE A 932 26.79 4.46 -44.70
C ILE A 932 27.38 4.35 -43.30
N GLU A 933 28.34 5.21 -42.94
CA GLU A 933 28.95 5.20 -41.60
C GLU A 933 27.92 5.47 -40.50
N ARG A 934 26.94 6.34 -40.76
CA ARG A 934 25.83 6.61 -39.82
C ARG A 934 24.87 5.45 -39.69
N LEU A 935 24.61 4.69 -40.76
CA LEU A 935 23.83 3.47 -40.72
C LEU A 935 24.56 2.35 -39.95
N GLU A 936 25.87 2.18 -40.15
CA GLU A 936 26.68 1.24 -39.35
C GLU A 936 26.61 1.58 -37.86
N MET A 937 26.80 2.85 -37.49
CA MET A 937 26.70 3.31 -36.10
C MET A 937 25.29 3.15 -35.49
N GLU A 938 24.22 3.52 -36.21
CA GLU A 938 22.85 3.31 -35.73
C GLU A 938 22.50 1.81 -35.59
N LEU A 939 23.04 0.94 -36.44
CA LEU A 939 22.83 -0.52 -36.36
C LEU A 939 23.64 -1.20 -35.25
N ILE A 940 24.88 -0.79 -35.00
CA ILE A 940 25.68 -1.28 -33.87
C ILE A 940 24.97 -0.93 -32.56
N HIS A 941 24.62 0.35 -32.34
CA HIS A 941 23.93 0.79 -31.13
C HIS A 941 22.56 0.08 -30.94
N LEU A 942 21.77 -0.10 -32.01
CA LEU A 942 20.51 -0.84 -31.95
C LEU A 942 20.72 -2.34 -31.66
N GLY A 943 21.85 -2.91 -32.09
CA GLY A 943 22.27 -4.27 -31.77
C GLY A 943 22.67 -4.43 -30.31
N GLU A 944 23.49 -3.52 -29.78
CA GLU A 944 23.91 -3.47 -28.38
C GLU A 944 22.68 -3.35 -27.45
N GLU A 945 21.78 -2.39 -27.71
CA GLU A 945 20.50 -2.25 -26.99
C GLU A 945 19.65 -3.52 -27.04
N TYR A 946 19.61 -4.20 -28.20
CA TYR A 946 18.84 -5.43 -28.38
C TYR A 946 19.43 -6.60 -27.58
N HIS A 947 20.74 -6.84 -27.68
CA HIS A 947 21.39 -7.94 -26.99
C HIS A 947 21.43 -7.70 -25.47
N ASP A 948 21.60 -6.46 -25.02
CA ASP A 948 21.55 -6.11 -23.60
C ASP A 948 20.10 -6.19 -23.05
N GLY A 949 19.09 -5.84 -23.86
CA GLY A 949 17.69 -6.07 -23.55
C GLY A 949 17.34 -7.56 -23.40
N ILE A 950 17.94 -8.43 -24.22
CA ILE A 950 17.82 -9.89 -24.10
C ILE A 950 18.53 -10.39 -22.84
N ARG A 951 19.76 -9.91 -22.55
CA ARG A 951 20.53 -10.24 -21.33
C ARG A 951 19.74 -9.90 -20.07
N ARG A 952 19.33 -8.64 -19.92
CA ARG A 952 18.55 -8.17 -18.76
C ARG A 952 17.23 -8.92 -18.60
N ARG A 953 16.61 -9.40 -19.70
CA ARG A 953 15.43 -10.26 -19.61
C ARG A 953 15.75 -11.69 -19.16
N LYS A 954 16.89 -12.26 -19.57
CA LYS A 954 17.36 -13.58 -19.10
C LYS A 954 17.78 -13.57 -17.64
N GLU A 955 18.48 -12.53 -17.19
CA GLU A 955 18.80 -12.28 -15.78
C GLU A 955 17.52 -12.19 -14.93
N GLN A 956 16.53 -11.40 -15.37
CA GLN A 956 15.22 -11.33 -14.74
C GLN A 956 14.47 -12.67 -14.75
N HIS A 957 14.59 -13.45 -15.83
CA HIS A 957 13.99 -14.79 -15.92
C HIS A 957 14.63 -15.79 -14.95
N ALA A 958 15.94 -15.71 -14.71
CA ALA A 958 16.63 -16.50 -13.70
C ALA A 958 16.10 -16.20 -12.29
N THR A 959 16.04 -14.93 -11.90
CA THR A 959 15.50 -14.52 -10.59
C THR A 959 14.00 -14.85 -10.44
N GLU A 960 13.19 -14.69 -11.51
CA GLU A 960 11.79 -15.18 -11.52
C GLU A 960 11.72 -16.71 -11.28
N GLN A 961 12.62 -17.50 -11.88
CA GLN A 961 12.67 -18.95 -11.69
C GLN A 961 13.08 -19.33 -10.26
N THR A 962 14.16 -18.76 -9.73
CA THR A 962 14.66 -19.03 -8.37
C THR A 962 13.64 -18.64 -7.32
N ALA A 963 12.99 -17.47 -7.46
CA ALA A 963 11.91 -17.05 -6.58
C ALA A 963 10.74 -18.05 -6.60
N LYS A 964 10.33 -18.53 -7.78
CA LYS A 964 9.24 -19.51 -7.92
C LYS A 964 9.59 -20.89 -7.35
N ILE A 965 10.83 -21.35 -7.50
CA ILE A 965 11.29 -22.61 -6.87
C ILE A 965 11.38 -22.43 -5.35
N THR A 966 11.89 -21.30 -4.86
CA THR A 966 11.98 -20.98 -3.42
C THR A 966 10.60 -20.92 -2.76
N GLU A 967 9.60 -20.37 -3.45
CA GLU A 967 8.20 -20.37 -3.00
C GLU A 967 7.67 -21.81 -2.86
N LEU A 968 7.81 -22.64 -3.90
CA LEU A 968 7.35 -24.03 -3.91
C LEU A 968 8.11 -24.91 -2.90
N ALA A 969 9.40 -24.64 -2.69
CA ALA A 969 10.20 -25.25 -1.63
C ALA A 969 9.59 -24.91 -0.26
N ARG A 970 9.42 -23.62 0.05
CA ARG A 970 8.86 -23.17 1.34
C ARG A 970 7.45 -23.71 1.60
N GLU A 971 6.58 -23.76 0.59
CA GLU A 971 5.25 -24.38 0.71
C GLU A 971 5.34 -25.85 1.16
N LYS A 972 6.22 -26.65 0.52
CA LYS A 972 6.42 -28.06 0.86
C LYS A 972 7.15 -28.23 2.22
N GLN A 973 8.13 -27.40 2.53
CA GLN A 973 8.84 -27.39 3.81
C GLN A 973 7.90 -27.13 5.01
N ILE A 974 6.97 -26.16 4.86
CA ILE A 974 5.93 -25.86 5.86
C ILE A 974 4.98 -27.06 6.04
N ALA A 975 4.62 -27.75 4.96
CA ALA A 975 3.78 -28.95 5.02
C ALA A 975 4.49 -30.12 5.73
N GLU A 976 5.78 -30.33 5.48
CA GLU A 976 6.62 -31.35 6.13
C GLU A 976 6.75 -31.10 7.64
N LEU A 977 7.07 -29.86 8.06
CA LEU A 977 7.13 -29.47 9.47
C LEU A 977 5.78 -29.59 10.18
N LYS A 978 4.68 -29.24 9.50
CA LYS A 978 3.33 -29.42 10.04
C LYS A 978 3.00 -30.91 10.27
N ALA A 979 3.28 -31.77 9.29
CA ALA A 979 3.04 -33.21 9.40
C ALA A 979 3.87 -33.84 10.54
N LEU A 980 5.13 -33.41 10.70
CA LEU A 980 5.98 -33.83 11.82
C LEU A 980 5.37 -33.45 13.18
N LYS A 981 4.86 -32.22 13.31
CA LYS A 981 4.21 -31.75 14.54
C LYS A 981 2.93 -32.54 14.86
N GLU A 982 2.05 -32.72 13.88
CA GLU A 982 0.80 -33.48 14.03
C GLU A 982 1.06 -34.94 14.43
N SER A 983 2.08 -35.57 13.83
CA SER A 983 2.56 -36.91 14.20
C SER A 983 3.09 -36.95 15.65
N SER A 984 3.94 -36.00 16.04
CA SER A 984 4.46 -35.90 17.41
C SER A 984 3.33 -35.75 18.45
N GLU A 985 2.36 -34.88 18.18
CA GLU A 985 1.20 -34.70 19.05
C GLU A 985 0.34 -35.97 19.18
N SER A 986 0.17 -36.75 18.10
CA SER A 986 -0.53 -38.04 18.16
C SER A 986 0.22 -39.05 19.03
N ASN A 987 1.54 -39.16 18.86
CA ASN A 987 2.38 -40.04 19.67
C ASN A 987 2.32 -39.68 21.17
N VAL A 988 2.33 -38.39 21.52
CA VAL A 988 2.12 -37.93 22.91
C VAL A 988 0.75 -38.35 23.46
N LYS A 989 -0.32 -38.23 22.65
CA LYS A 989 -1.69 -38.61 23.05
C LYS A 989 -1.79 -40.11 23.33
N ASP A 990 -1.23 -40.96 22.46
CA ASP A 990 -1.24 -42.43 22.64
C ASP A 990 -0.38 -42.91 23.80
N ILE A 991 0.78 -42.29 24.02
CA ILE A 991 1.65 -42.60 25.18
C ILE A 991 0.96 -42.22 26.49
N LYS A 992 0.35 -41.02 26.58
CA LYS A 992 -0.44 -40.63 27.75
C LYS A 992 -1.59 -41.61 28.02
N LYS A 993 -2.31 -42.04 26.97
CA LYS A 993 -3.40 -43.03 27.08
C LYS A 993 -2.90 -44.39 27.61
N LYS A 994 -1.74 -44.87 27.14
CA LYS A 994 -1.11 -46.12 27.63
C LYS A 994 -0.65 -46.03 29.08
N LEU A 995 -0.06 -44.90 29.48
CA LEU A 995 0.40 -44.68 30.87
C LEU A 995 -0.75 -44.48 31.86
N GLU A 996 -1.86 -43.87 31.44
CA GLU A 996 -3.07 -43.72 32.25
C GLU A 996 -3.78 -45.08 32.44
N ALA A 997 -3.83 -45.93 31.41
CA ALA A 997 -4.33 -47.30 31.54
C ALA A 997 -3.55 -48.09 32.61
N LYS A 998 -2.19 -48.04 32.58
CA LYS A 998 -1.35 -48.63 33.64
C LYS A 998 -1.66 -48.06 35.03
N ARG A 999 -1.94 -46.75 35.16
CA ARG A 999 -2.26 -46.12 36.45
C ARG A 999 -3.58 -46.68 37.02
N LEU A 1000 -4.60 -46.77 36.18
CA LEU A 1000 -5.90 -47.34 36.56
C LEU A 1000 -5.77 -48.82 36.94
N GLU A 1001 -4.97 -49.59 36.23
CA GLU A 1001 -4.66 -50.98 36.56
C GLU A 1001 -3.93 -51.12 37.91
N ARG A 1002 -2.85 -50.35 38.15
CA ARG A 1002 -2.15 -50.31 39.45
C ARG A 1002 -3.11 -49.97 40.60
N ILE A 1003 -4.02 -49.01 40.40
CA ILE A 1003 -5.02 -48.63 41.41
C ILE A 1003 -6.05 -49.76 41.64
N GLN A 1004 -6.53 -50.44 40.58
CA GLN A 1004 -7.47 -51.56 40.73
C GLN A 1004 -6.84 -52.76 41.44
N VAL A 1005 -5.57 -53.06 41.19
CA VAL A 1005 -4.84 -54.13 41.90
C VAL A 1005 -4.68 -53.77 43.38
N MET A 1006 -4.24 -52.55 43.69
CA MET A 1006 -4.10 -52.05 45.07
C MET A 1006 -5.43 -52.10 45.85
N MET A 1007 -6.55 -51.69 45.22
CA MET A 1007 -7.88 -51.76 45.84
C MET A 1007 -8.38 -53.20 46.09
N ARG A 1008 -7.78 -54.22 45.45
CA ARG A 1008 -8.08 -55.64 45.70
C ARG A 1008 -7.17 -56.28 46.75
N SER A 1009 -5.93 -55.78 46.91
CA SER A 1009 -4.95 -56.34 47.85
C SER A 1009 -5.05 -55.81 49.29
N THR A 1010 -5.70 -54.66 49.49
CA THR A 1010 -5.67 -53.94 50.78
C THR A 1010 -7.05 -53.44 51.16
N SER A 1011 -7.56 -53.83 52.33
CA SER A 1011 -8.90 -53.48 52.82
C SER A 1011 -8.96 -52.27 53.77
N ASP A 1012 -7.83 -51.83 54.31
CA ASP A 1012 -7.74 -50.60 55.12
C ASP A 1012 -7.79 -49.34 54.24
N LYS A 1013 -8.71 -48.43 54.55
CA LYS A 1013 -8.84 -47.12 53.89
C LYS A 1013 -7.62 -46.23 54.06
N ALA A 1014 -6.97 -46.25 55.23
CA ALA A 1014 -5.82 -45.36 55.49
C ALA A 1014 -4.59 -45.78 54.65
N ALA A 1015 -4.32 -47.09 54.56
CA ALA A 1015 -3.33 -47.65 53.66
C ALA A 1015 -3.69 -47.41 52.18
N GLN A 1016 -4.94 -47.66 51.76
CA GLN A 1016 -5.39 -47.41 50.39
C GLN A 1016 -5.12 -45.97 49.94
N GLU A 1017 -5.40 -44.97 50.79
CA GLU A 1017 -5.19 -43.56 50.43
C GLU A 1017 -3.69 -43.21 50.30
N ARG A 1018 -2.83 -43.79 51.14
CA ARG A 1018 -1.36 -43.64 51.04
C ARG A 1018 -0.82 -44.24 49.75
N LEU A 1019 -1.12 -45.51 49.46
CA LEU A 1019 -0.66 -46.15 48.21
C LEU A 1019 -1.25 -45.45 46.96
N LYS A 1020 -2.48 -44.94 47.02
CA LYS A 1020 -3.07 -44.17 45.90
C LYS A 1020 -2.31 -42.86 45.61
N LYS A 1021 -1.80 -42.19 46.65
CA LYS A 1021 -0.95 -40.99 46.49
C LYS A 1021 0.43 -41.37 45.91
N GLU A 1022 1.02 -42.47 46.36
CA GLU A 1022 2.29 -42.99 45.85
C GLU A 1022 2.20 -43.43 44.37
N ILE A 1023 1.16 -44.20 43.99
CA ILE A 1023 0.92 -44.62 42.60
C ILE A 1023 0.71 -43.41 41.68
N ASN A 1024 0.01 -42.37 42.15
CA ASN A 1024 -0.15 -41.13 41.38
C ASN A 1024 1.19 -40.39 41.20
N ASN A 1025 2.00 -40.24 42.24
CA ASN A 1025 3.31 -39.58 42.16
C ASN A 1025 4.28 -40.34 41.23
N SER A 1026 4.31 -41.67 41.34
CA SER A 1026 5.07 -42.56 40.44
C SER A 1026 4.62 -42.42 38.99
N HIS A 1027 3.31 -42.38 38.72
CA HIS A 1027 2.79 -42.16 37.37
C HIS A 1027 3.16 -40.77 36.82
N ILE A 1028 3.09 -39.70 37.63
CA ILE A 1028 3.49 -38.35 37.21
C ILE A 1028 4.97 -38.35 36.76
N GLN A 1029 5.85 -39.02 37.51
CA GLN A 1029 7.26 -39.18 37.13
C GLN A 1029 7.44 -40.02 35.85
N GLU A 1030 6.75 -41.17 35.73
CA GLU A 1030 6.78 -42.04 34.53
C GLU A 1030 6.30 -41.26 33.27
N VAL A 1031 5.26 -40.42 33.42
CA VAL A 1031 4.74 -39.54 32.35
C VAL A 1031 5.71 -38.42 31.98
N VAL A 1032 6.25 -37.68 32.96
CA VAL A 1032 7.16 -36.55 32.70
C VAL A 1032 8.45 -37.02 32.02
N GLN A 1033 9.05 -38.12 32.49
CA GLN A 1033 10.25 -38.68 31.87
C GLN A 1033 9.98 -39.17 30.44
N THR A 1034 8.88 -39.89 30.22
CA THR A 1034 8.54 -40.42 28.88
C THR A 1034 8.24 -39.30 27.89
N ILE A 1035 7.53 -38.24 28.31
CA ILE A 1035 7.26 -37.07 27.46
C ILE A 1035 8.56 -36.34 27.14
N LYS A 1036 9.43 -36.08 28.14
CA LYS A 1036 10.71 -35.38 27.92
C LYS A 1036 11.56 -36.10 26.86
N LEU A 1037 11.73 -37.43 26.98
CA LEU A 1037 12.48 -38.23 26.01
C LEU A 1037 11.86 -38.18 24.60
N LEU A 1038 10.53 -38.17 24.48
CA LEU A 1038 9.86 -38.02 23.19
C LEU A 1038 10.07 -36.62 22.59
N THR A 1039 9.96 -35.57 23.39
CA THR A 1039 10.20 -34.18 22.97
C THR A 1039 11.64 -33.99 22.48
N GLU A 1040 12.62 -34.52 23.19
CA GLU A 1040 14.04 -34.50 22.77
C GLU A 1040 14.25 -35.28 21.46
N LYS A 1041 13.58 -36.42 21.28
CA LYS A 1041 13.63 -37.21 20.04
C LYS A 1041 13.00 -36.47 18.86
N THR A 1042 11.85 -35.81 19.06
CA THR A 1042 11.20 -34.99 18.03
C THR A 1042 12.05 -33.78 17.66
N ALA A 1043 12.64 -33.07 18.64
CA ALA A 1043 13.50 -31.91 18.39
C ALA A 1043 14.72 -32.27 17.52
N ARG A 1044 15.40 -33.38 17.82
CA ARG A 1044 16.52 -33.88 16.99
C ARG A 1044 16.10 -34.29 15.58
N TYR A 1045 14.85 -34.72 15.38
CA TYR A 1045 14.32 -35.04 14.06
C TYR A 1045 13.93 -33.78 13.27
N GLN A 1046 13.35 -32.79 13.95
CA GLN A 1046 13.04 -31.48 13.38
C GLN A 1046 14.31 -30.76 12.92
N GLN A 1047 15.35 -30.69 13.77
CA GLN A 1047 16.64 -30.10 13.41
C GLN A 1047 17.22 -30.73 12.13
N LYS A 1048 17.24 -32.07 12.04
CA LYS A 1048 17.74 -32.79 10.85
C LYS A 1048 16.89 -32.59 9.59
N LEU A 1049 15.61 -32.24 9.74
CA LEU A 1049 14.77 -31.85 8.61
C LEU A 1049 15.11 -30.42 8.18
N GLU A 1050 15.20 -29.48 9.14
CA GLU A 1050 15.54 -28.07 8.91
C GLU A 1050 16.93 -27.90 8.27
N GLU A 1051 17.92 -28.71 8.68
CA GLU A 1051 19.25 -28.82 8.06
C GLU A 1051 19.17 -29.17 6.57
N LYS A 1052 18.48 -30.28 6.21
CA LYS A 1052 18.29 -30.68 4.81
C LYS A 1052 17.44 -29.68 4.00
N GLN A 1053 16.49 -28.99 4.65
CA GLN A 1053 15.68 -27.94 4.04
C GLN A 1053 16.53 -26.67 3.76
N ALA A 1054 17.50 -26.35 4.61
CA ALA A 1054 18.47 -25.27 4.37
C ALA A 1054 19.46 -25.61 3.25
N GLU A 1055 19.97 -26.85 3.19
CA GLU A 1055 20.80 -27.32 2.07
C GLU A 1055 20.07 -27.20 0.72
N ASN A 1056 18.79 -27.57 0.68
CA ASN A 1056 17.94 -27.43 -0.51
C ASN A 1056 17.84 -25.97 -0.98
N LEU A 1057 17.69 -25.02 -0.05
CA LEU A 1057 17.62 -23.59 -0.36
C LEU A 1057 18.96 -23.03 -0.88
N ARG A 1058 20.11 -23.49 -0.37
CA ARG A 1058 21.43 -23.10 -0.93
C ARG A 1058 21.60 -23.59 -2.38
N ALA A 1059 21.26 -24.85 -2.65
CA ALA A 1059 21.32 -25.40 -4.00
C ALA A 1059 20.39 -24.69 -5.00
N ILE A 1060 19.28 -24.10 -4.51
CA ILE A 1060 18.39 -23.23 -5.31
C ILE A 1060 19.09 -21.89 -5.64
N GLN A 1061 19.78 -21.27 -4.67
CA GLN A 1061 20.52 -20.01 -4.87
C GLN A 1061 21.74 -20.18 -5.78
N GLU A 1062 22.51 -21.26 -5.64
CA GLU A 1062 23.65 -21.58 -6.51
C GLU A 1062 23.25 -21.69 -7.99
N LYS A 1063 22.05 -22.22 -8.29
CA LYS A 1063 21.54 -22.31 -9.66
C LYS A 1063 21.11 -20.95 -10.23
N GLU A 1064 20.78 -19.95 -9.40
CA GLU A 1064 20.54 -18.58 -9.88
C GLU A 1064 21.82 -17.95 -10.46
N GLY A 1065 22.92 -18.02 -9.70
CA GLY A 1065 24.22 -17.48 -10.13
C GLY A 1065 24.70 -18.12 -11.43
N GLN A 1066 24.51 -19.45 -11.58
CA GLN A 1066 24.80 -20.15 -12.83
C GLN A 1066 23.98 -19.60 -14.00
N LEU A 1067 22.66 -19.44 -13.85
CA LEU A 1067 21.79 -18.93 -14.93
C LEU A 1067 22.11 -17.46 -15.30
N GLN A 1068 22.49 -16.64 -14.34
CA GLN A 1068 22.94 -15.26 -14.58
C GLN A 1068 24.30 -15.23 -15.31
N GLN A 1069 25.24 -16.10 -14.93
CA GLN A 1069 26.53 -16.24 -15.61
C GLN A 1069 26.39 -16.80 -17.04
N GLU A 1070 25.50 -17.78 -17.25
CA GLU A 1070 25.11 -18.29 -18.57
C GLU A 1070 24.56 -17.16 -19.46
N ALA A 1071 23.70 -16.28 -18.92
CA ALA A 1071 23.13 -15.14 -19.66
C ALA A 1071 24.16 -14.05 -20.00
N LEU A 1072 25.14 -13.79 -19.12
CA LEU A 1072 26.22 -12.83 -19.37
C LEU A 1072 27.20 -13.35 -20.44
N ALA A 1073 27.57 -14.63 -20.39
CA ALA A 1073 28.46 -15.25 -21.38
C ALA A 1073 27.85 -15.23 -22.80
N GLU A 1074 26.54 -15.50 -22.93
CA GLU A 1074 25.84 -15.41 -24.22
C GLU A 1074 25.82 -13.97 -24.76
N TYR A 1075 25.65 -12.96 -23.90
CA TYR A 1075 25.71 -11.55 -24.29
C TYR A 1075 27.09 -11.15 -24.81
N GLU A 1076 28.16 -11.55 -24.11
CA GLU A 1076 29.53 -11.32 -24.57
C GLU A 1076 29.85 -12.00 -25.90
N GLU A 1077 29.32 -13.20 -26.15
CA GLU A 1077 29.46 -13.88 -27.44
C GLU A 1077 28.78 -13.07 -28.56
N LYS A 1078 27.57 -12.55 -28.32
CA LYS A 1078 26.83 -11.78 -29.32
C LYS A 1078 27.40 -10.39 -29.60
N LEU A 1079 27.98 -9.71 -28.61
CA LEU A 1079 28.75 -8.49 -28.88
C LEU A 1079 29.94 -8.75 -29.81
N LYS A 1080 30.60 -9.91 -29.69
CA LYS A 1080 31.76 -10.28 -30.52
C LYS A 1080 31.38 -10.59 -31.97
N THR A 1081 30.15 -11.05 -32.25
CA THR A 1081 29.67 -11.28 -33.64
C THR A 1081 28.99 -10.05 -34.26
N LEU A 1082 28.38 -9.19 -33.44
CA LEU A 1082 27.55 -8.07 -33.89
C LEU A 1082 28.21 -7.17 -34.94
N THR A 1083 29.48 -6.78 -34.76
CA THR A 1083 30.18 -5.89 -35.71
C THR A 1083 30.28 -6.49 -37.12
N VAL A 1084 30.45 -7.81 -37.23
CA VAL A 1084 30.52 -8.52 -38.51
C VAL A 1084 29.11 -8.63 -39.12
N GLU A 1085 28.10 -8.96 -38.29
CA GLU A 1085 26.69 -9.02 -38.71
C GLU A 1085 26.21 -7.66 -39.26
N VAL A 1086 26.60 -6.54 -38.63
CA VAL A 1086 26.24 -5.19 -39.11
C VAL A 1086 26.93 -4.86 -40.43
N GLN A 1087 28.23 -5.13 -40.58
CA GLN A 1087 28.95 -4.89 -41.84
C GLN A 1087 28.33 -5.67 -43.01
N GLU A 1088 27.90 -6.92 -42.79
CA GLU A 1088 27.19 -7.68 -43.82
C GLU A 1088 25.79 -7.11 -44.11
N MET A 1089 25.02 -6.71 -43.09
CA MET A 1089 23.71 -6.07 -43.28
C MET A 1089 23.80 -4.76 -44.07
N VAL A 1090 24.77 -3.89 -43.77
CA VAL A 1090 24.95 -2.61 -44.48
C VAL A 1090 25.42 -2.85 -45.92
N LYS A 1091 26.39 -3.75 -46.13
CA LYS A 1091 26.85 -4.14 -47.47
C LYS A 1091 25.70 -4.64 -48.35
N ASN A 1092 24.78 -5.42 -47.79
CA ASN A 1092 23.60 -5.89 -48.51
C ASN A 1092 22.59 -4.75 -48.79
N CYS A 1093 22.30 -3.90 -47.81
CA CYS A 1093 21.40 -2.75 -47.97
C CYS A 1093 21.87 -1.75 -49.04
N VAL A 1094 23.17 -1.41 -49.05
CA VAL A 1094 23.78 -0.53 -50.06
C VAL A 1094 23.69 -1.16 -51.46
N LYS A 1095 23.92 -2.48 -51.56
CA LYS A 1095 23.88 -3.22 -52.83
C LYS A 1095 22.46 -3.31 -53.44
N GLU A 1096 21.41 -3.32 -52.63
CA GLU A 1096 20.03 -3.27 -53.14
C GLU A 1096 19.67 -1.91 -53.75
N VAL A 1097 20.26 -0.81 -53.25
CA VAL A 1097 20.00 0.55 -53.77
C VAL A 1097 20.93 0.91 -54.94
N PHE A 1098 22.18 0.43 -54.92
CA PHE A 1098 23.21 0.71 -55.92
C PHE A 1098 23.76 -0.58 -56.57
N PRO A 1099 23.02 -1.22 -57.50
CA PRO A 1099 23.43 -2.50 -58.09
C PRO A 1099 24.70 -2.40 -58.96
N ASP A 1100 24.95 -1.24 -59.57
CA ASP A 1100 26.19 -0.90 -60.30
C ASP A 1100 27.06 0.09 -59.50
N GLY A 1101 27.03 0.00 -58.15
CA GLY A 1101 27.81 0.87 -57.25
C GLY A 1101 29.33 0.68 -57.38
N PRO A 1102 30.14 1.70 -57.04
CA PRO A 1102 31.59 1.68 -57.27
C PRO A 1102 32.31 0.62 -56.42
N GLU A 1103 33.38 0.04 -56.99
CA GLU A 1103 34.31 -0.79 -56.22
C GLU A 1103 35.00 0.03 -55.12
N ILE A 1104 34.65 -0.23 -53.86
CA ILE A 1104 35.34 0.36 -52.70
C ILE A 1104 36.69 -0.34 -52.52
N GLN A 1105 37.68 0.08 -53.31
CA GLN A 1105 39.07 -0.34 -53.20
C GLN A 1105 39.70 0.32 -51.95
N LYS A 1106 39.58 -0.32 -50.78
CA LYS A 1106 40.26 0.09 -49.54
C LYS A 1106 41.69 -0.46 -49.47
N GLU A 1107 42.57 0.14 -50.25
CA GLU A 1107 44.04 0.12 -50.06
C GLU A 1107 44.53 1.57 -49.90
N ALA A 1108 45.47 1.92 -49.01
CA ALA A 1108 46.07 1.18 -47.90
C ALA A 1108 46.78 2.18 -46.93
N VAL A 1109 47.67 1.64 -46.08
CA VAL A 1109 48.71 2.37 -45.31
C VAL A 1109 48.27 3.06 -44.01
N LEU A 1110 48.14 2.25 -42.97
CA LEU A 1110 49.00 2.41 -41.80
C LEU A 1110 49.75 1.08 -41.59
N SER A 1111 50.98 1.01 -42.10
CA SER A 1111 51.84 -0.18 -42.03
C SER A 1111 53.09 0.08 -41.19
N ILE A 1112 53.73 -1.03 -40.80
CA ILE A 1112 55.19 -1.32 -40.73
C ILE A 1112 55.54 -1.98 -39.37
N PRO A 1113 56.15 -3.19 -39.34
CA PRO A 1113 55.97 -4.37 -40.21
C PRO A 1113 55.87 -5.67 -39.36
N VAL A 1114 55.95 -6.86 -40.00
CA VAL A 1114 56.85 -8.00 -39.68
C VAL A 1114 56.59 -9.11 -40.71
N GLU A 1115 57.58 -9.96 -40.97
CA GLU A 1115 57.73 -10.70 -42.22
C GLU A 1115 56.87 -11.98 -42.34
N GLU A 1116 56.34 -12.22 -43.54
CA GLU A 1116 55.86 -13.54 -43.97
C GLU A 1116 57.02 -14.41 -44.50
N GLN A 1117 56.95 -15.72 -44.27
CA GLN A 1117 57.21 -16.69 -45.33
C GLN A 1117 56.19 -17.83 -45.28
N GLY A 1118 55.66 -18.21 -46.45
CA GLY A 1118 54.86 -19.43 -46.64
C GLY A 1118 55.72 -20.69 -46.75
N SER A 1119 55.19 -21.85 -47.17
CA SER A 1119 53.91 -22.02 -47.88
C SER A 1119 53.40 -23.48 -47.90
N THR A 1120 52.09 -23.61 -48.11
CA THR A 1120 51.36 -24.70 -48.81
C THR A 1120 51.61 -26.19 -48.53
N LYS A 1121 50.49 -26.87 -48.19
CA LYS A 1121 50.04 -28.20 -48.67
C LYS A 1121 50.88 -29.44 -48.31
N GLN A 1122 50.22 -30.39 -47.63
CA GLN A 1122 49.77 -31.64 -48.25
C GLN A 1122 48.65 -32.33 -47.43
N LEU A 1123 48.06 -33.39 -48.00
CA LEU A 1123 47.16 -34.32 -47.30
C LEU A 1123 48.02 -35.34 -46.52
N GLU A 1124 47.49 -35.94 -45.45
CA GLU A 1124 47.24 -37.40 -45.41
C GLU A 1124 46.40 -37.83 -44.17
N GLU A 1125 46.18 -39.14 -44.03
CA GLU A 1125 45.18 -39.76 -43.15
C GLU A 1125 45.74 -40.28 -41.79
N LYS A 1126 44.80 -40.79 -40.96
CA LYS A 1126 44.96 -41.70 -39.80
C LYS A 1126 45.40 -41.04 -38.47
N ILE A 1127 44.66 -41.16 -37.34
CA ILE A 1127 44.07 -42.33 -36.62
C ILE A 1127 45.16 -43.22 -36.00
N PRO A 1128 45.09 -43.65 -34.71
CA PRO A 1128 44.27 -43.24 -33.54
C PRO A 1128 45.20 -42.73 -32.38
N GLY A 1129 44.82 -42.52 -31.12
CA GLY A 1129 43.55 -42.55 -30.36
C GLY A 1129 43.77 -43.00 -28.91
N ALA A 1130 42.68 -43.31 -28.18
CA ALA A 1130 42.62 -43.87 -26.82
C ALA A 1130 43.18 -43.01 -25.65
N GLU A 1131 42.74 -43.16 -24.39
CA GLU A 1131 41.38 -43.35 -23.83
C GLU A 1131 41.43 -43.21 -22.29
N VAL A 1132 40.27 -43.07 -21.64
CA VAL A 1132 39.98 -43.49 -20.24
C VAL A 1132 40.83 -42.90 -19.09
N SER A 1133 40.28 -41.84 -18.49
CA SER A 1133 39.83 -41.74 -17.08
C SER A 1133 40.62 -42.41 -15.94
N ARG A 1134 40.86 -41.65 -14.85
CA ARG A 1134 40.18 -41.86 -13.53
C ARG A 1134 40.59 -40.82 -12.45
N LEU A 1135 39.71 -40.73 -11.43
CA LEU A 1135 39.91 -40.58 -9.97
C LEU A 1135 41.33 -40.17 -9.46
N THR A 1136 41.50 -39.41 -8.36
CA THR A 1136 40.69 -39.36 -7.12
C THR A 1136 40.96 -38.05 -6.35
N ALA A 1137 40.17 -37.73 -5.32
CA ALA A 1137 40.47 -36.66 -4.36
C ALA A 1137 41.32 -37.14 -3.18
N ALA A 1138 42.16 -36.25 -2.63
CA ALA A 1138 42.70 -36.30 -1.26
C ALA A 1138 43.16 -34.89 -0.80
N MET A 1139 43.24 -34.69 0.51
CA MET A 1139 43.74 -33.47 1.18
C MET A 1139 45.23 -33.63 1.57
N ALA A 1140 45.79 -32.63 2.27
CA ALA A 1140 47.03 -32.69 3.07
C ALA A 1140 48.37 -32.71 2.27
N GLU A 1141 49.50 -32.16 2.74
CA GLU A 1141 49.81 -31.41 3.97
C GLU A 1141 51.18 -30.67 3.88
N LEU A 1142 51.37 -29.62 4.70
CA LEU A 1142 52.66 -29.18 5.29
C LEU A 1142 53.79 -28.69 4.29
N PRO A 1143 55.05 -28.41 4.73
CA PRO A 1143 55.41 -27.14 5.40
C PRO A 1143 56.79 -26.55 4.98
N GLY A 1144 57.25 -25.51 5.68
CA GLY A 1144 58.67 -25.06 5.70
C GLY A 1144 58.99 -23.96 4.68
N ALA A 1145 59.43 -22.74 4.99
CA ALA A 1145 60.07 -22.11 6.16
C ALA A 1145 61.60 -22.29 6.29
N GLU A 1146 62.33 -21.25 5.84
CA GLU A 1146 63.63 -20.71 6.30
C GLU A 1146 63.59 -19.22 5.86
N THR A 1147 63.53 -18.23 6.77
CA THR A 1147 64.66 -17.47 7.39
C THR A 1147 65.50 -16.66 6.38
N ASP A 1148 65.97 -15.43 6.64
CA ASP A 1148 66.30 -14.80 7.94
C ASP A 1148 66.42 -13.24 7.84
N VAL A 1149 66.71 -12.55 8.96
CA VAL A 1149 67.18 -11.12 9.08
C VAL A 1149 66.11 -10.05 8.74
N SER A 1150 65.56 -9.23 9.67
CA SER A 1150 66.10 -8.09 10.46
C SER A 1150 66.45 -6.82 9.62
N ILE A 1151 66.40 -5.56 10.11
CA ILE A 1151 66.06 -4.95 11.41
C ILE A 1151 65.67 -3.46 11.18
N GLU A 1152 64.99 -2.79 12.15
CA GLU A 1152 64.76 -1.32 12.31
C GLU A 1152 64.12 -0.54 11.12
N GLU A 1153 63.00 0.19 11.24
CA GLU A 1153 62.64 1.36 12.10
C GLU A 1153 63.15 2.72 11.56
N SER A 1154 62.30 3.76 11.62
CA SER A 1154 62.56 5.16 11.19
C SER A 1154 62.69 5.38 9.66
N ILE A 1155 62.42 6.52 9.00
CA ILE A 1155 61.87 7.88 9.28
C ILE A 1155 61.60 8.52 7.87
N LEU A 1156 60.72 9.48 7.60
CA LEU A 1156 59.86 10.40 8.37
C LEU A 1156 58.54 10.62 7.59
#